data_AF-A0A0A0DQH5-F1
#
_entry.id   AF-A0A0A0DQH5-F1
#
_cell.length_a   1.000
_cell.length_b   1.000
_cell.length_c   1.000
_cell.angle_alpha   90.00
_cell.angle_beta   90.00
_cell.angle_gamma   90.00
#
_symmetry.space_group_name_H-M   'P 1'
#
loop_
_entity.id
_entity.type
_entity.pdbx_description
1 polymer ?
#
loop_
_entity_poly.entity_id
_entity_poly.type
_entity_poly.pdbx_seq_one_letter_code
_entity_poly.pdbx_strand_id
1 'polypeptide(L)'
;MQFSRTMFSALALVAMGTWNGQALAAVNPSTLSDRGLEIHNPLKLDARALMAMRSGQTVAITFPVIGRKTVVFETTTKGLDGLSYWHGSLQGNPRDRVYLKQTKDGFVGAVRFGGRQVPFRQQPNGVLVPVADAGPIQGQAYTLGAQVSPGVRALAGNLAGLAQADEGAEIALPLPNGQTEVAIVTHRELDQDGFVQIQGISRMDGAAAPTVITVGTDAVFGTVLSNGNEYQIVTRQGRTQIVDPNAAGWAKLRGPDQADPDEASQALAITVGGRTQKATTTTTPSGGTLVPLAAGKIDTTITLFMTYGPSYVAQWGTEAVARTRLSNIVQLANSAYSNSGTGVAFKIVGWAKVAQADATPQVILPAMRADSGAFKGVAALKRTAGGAITVFFAPFNPTTSRSSTCGLAYVPGGGAGGMSLFNAQVGSSMFASLNDGQSNGYYCEMLSLAHELGHNLGNAHDKANSSFPGVFAYSYGKGLSGQFGTVMSYISPRVALFSSPQLTCTATKQPCGTSTENVVATMLQTKATVAAQGNASKASVSTDGSTVVAGWLLNANGSPYTGAATLKPTDSRVRCSAGTTGLYVCTVPSAVSAVSLSVTAAGKVVAPSVGSFTVDRSSNQPVIGTRFYLSAAPTTAASTAKK
;
A
#
# COMPACT_ATOMS: atom_id res chain seq x y z
N MET A 1 -36.51 -46.69 7.19
CA MET A 1 -37.99 -46.64 7.31
C MET A 1 -38.40 -45.19 7.46
N GLN A 2 -39.05 -44.64 6.44
CA GLN A 2 -39.75 -43.35 6.47
C GLN A 2 -40.93 -43.44 7.42
N PHE A 3 -41.33 -42.35 8.09
CA PHE A 3 -42.75 -42.02 8.23
C PHE A 3 -42.98 -40.51 8.40
N SER A 4 -44.11 -40.11 7.84
CA SER A 4 -44.56 -38.78 7.45
C SER A 4 -45.35 -38.07 8.55
N ARG A 5 -45.42 -36.74 8.40
CA ARG A 5 -46.25 -35.75 9.11
C ARG A 5 -47.74 -35.98 8.89
N THR A 6 -48.54 -35.62 9.91
CA THR A 6 -49.76 -34.79 9.80
C THR A 6 -50.30 -34.43 11.19
N MET A 7 -50.61 -33.15 11.42
CA MET A 7 -51.73 -32.75 12.29
C MET A 7 -52.36 -31.46 11.76
N PHE A 8 -53.66 -31.56 11.49
CA PHE A 8 -54.60 -30.48 11.22
C PHE A 8 -55.08 -29.87 12.55
N SER A 9 -55.48 -28.60 12.52
CA SER A 9 -56.36 -28.01 13.54
C SER A 9 -57.26 -26.95 12.91
N ALA A 10 -58.43 -26.86 13.52
CA ALA A 10 -59.72 -26.49 12.97
C ALA A 10 -60.09 -25.00 13.06
N LEU A 11 -61.18 -24.68 12.34
CA LEU A 11 -62.00 -23.46 12.33
C LEU A 11 -62.35 -22.90 13.73
N ALA A 12 -62.48 -21.58 13.86
CA ALA A 12 -63.78 -20.88 13.81
C ALA A 12 -63.69 -19.35 14.09
N LEU A 13 -64.68 -18.66 13.52
CA LEU A 13 -65.02 -17.22 13.44
C LEU A 13 -64.82 -16.34 14.70
N VAL A 14 -64.70 -15.01 14.50
CA VAL A 14 -65.76 -14.01 14.82
C VAL A 14 -65.35 -12.56 14.47
N ALA A 15 -66.36 -11.82 13.99
CA ALA A 15 -66.60 -10.36 13.98
C ALA A 15 -65.90 -9.46 12.95
N MET A 16 -66.71 -9.06 11.96
CA MET A 16 -66.60 -7.81 11.22
C MET A 16 -66.90 -6.62 12.13
N GLY A 17 -65.99 -5.64 12.16
CA GLY A 17 -66.23 -4.28 12.61
C GLY A 17 -65.82 -3.32 11.49
N THR A 18 -66.80 -2.67 10.88
CA THR A 18 -66.62 -1.69 9.79
C THR A 18 -66.04 -0.39 10.33
N TRP A 19 -64.83 -0.01 9.88
CA TRP A 19 -64.34 1.36 9.98
C TRP A 19 -63.91 1.85 8.60
N ASN A 20 -64.66 2.82 8.08
CA ASN A 20 -64.31 3.62 6.92
C ASN A 20 -63.12 4.53 7.28
N GLY A 21 -61.95 4.19 6.75
CA GLY A 21 -60.79 5.08 6.71
C GLY A 21 -60.28 5.13 5.28
N GLN A 22 -60.36 6.30 4.66
CA GLN A 22 -59.83 6.58 3.33
C GLN A 22 -58.40 6.02 3.22
N ALA A 23 -58.16 5.19 2.19
CA ALA A 23 -56.83 4.76 1.83
C ALA A 23 -56.02 5.97 1.36
N LEU A 24 -55.33 6.63 2.29
CA LEU A 24 -54.15 7.41 1.96
C LEU A 24 -53.15 6.41 1.38
N ALA A 25 -52.95 6.49 0.06
CA ALA A 25 -51.92 5.72 -0.63
C ALA A 25 -50.61 5.86 0.14
N ALA A 26 -50.06 4.74 0.60
CA ALA A 26 -48.75 4.69 1.21
C ALA A 26 -47.74 5.18 0.16
N VAL A 27 -47.30 6.44 0.30
CA VAL A 27 -46.20 6.98 -0.49
C VAL A 27 -44.97 6.16 -0.11
N ASN A 28 -44.45 5.39 -1.07
CA ASN A 28 -43.19 4.70 -0.89
C ASN A 28 -42.11 5.73 -0.51
N PRO A 29 -41.35 5.56 0.59
CA PRO A 29 -40.39 6.55 1.06
C PRO A 29 -39.17 6.73 0.13
N SER A 30 -39.09 5.96 -0.95
CA SER A 30 -38.08 6.06 -2.00
C SER A 30 -38.56 5.43 -3.31
N THR A 31 -38.16 6.02 -4.45
CA THR A 31 -38.22 5.39 -5.77
C THR A 31 -36.84 5.47 -6.43
N LEU A 32 -36.36 4.34 -6.97
CA LEU A 32 -35.16 4.30 -7.81
C LEU A 32 -35.58 4.79 -9.20
N SER A 33 -35.33 6.07 -9.51
CA SER A 33 -35.54 6.64 -10.84
C SER A 33 -34.22 6.76 -11.61
N ASP A 34 -34.30 6.99 -12.91
CA ASP A 34 -33.13 7.31 -13.77
C ASP A 34 -32.42 8.61 -13.36
N ARG A 35 -33.00 9.40 -12.43
CA ARG A 35 -32.42 10.62 -11.85
C ARG A 35 -31.71 10.40 -10.50
N GLY A 36 -31.67 9.18 -9.98
CA GLY A 36 -31.05 8.85 -8.68
C GLY A 36 -32.07 8.68 -7.53
N LEU A 37 -31.57 8.47 -6.31
CA LEU A 37 -32.36 8.28 -5.10
C LEU A 37 -32.79 9.65 -4.53
N GLU A 38 -34.07 9.98 -4.63
CA GLU A 38 -34.66 11.15 -3.99
C GLU A 38 -35.23 10.78 -2.60
N ILE A 39 -34.66 11.38 -1.54
CA ILE A 39 -35.12 11.20 -0.15
C ILE A 39 -36.16 12.29 0.15
N HIS A 40 -37.44 11.90 0.24
CA HIS A 40 -38.56 12.84 0.34
C HIS A 40 -38.93 13.28 1.78
N ASN A 41 -38.44 12.60 2.82
CA ASN A 41 -38.71 12.95 4.23
C ASN A 41 -37.45 13.45 4.94
N PRO A 42 -37.58 14.21 6.06
CA PRO A 42 -36.45 14.69 6.85
C PRO A 42 -35.60 13.52 7.37
N LEU A 43 -34.58 13.20 6.58
CA LEU A 43 -33.29 12.61 6.87
C LEU A 43 -33.18 11.25 7.58
N LYS A 44 -34.12 10.31 7.45
CA LYS A 44 -33.73 8.91 7.67
C LYS A 44 -32.99 8.41 6.43
N LEU A 45 -31.66 8.55 6.39
CA LEU A 45 -30.81 7.89 5.38
C LEU A 45 -31.21 6.41 5.34
N ASP A 46 -31.85 5.98 4.25
CA ASP A 46 -32.28 4.60 4.10
C ASP A 46 -31.04 3.75 3.81
N ALA A 47 -30.61 3.02 4.84
CA ALA A 47 -29.40 2.23 4.72
C ALA A 47 -29.52 1.10 3.70
N ARG A 48 -30.70 0.51 3.55
CA ARG A 48 -30.92 -0.53 2.54
C ARG A 48 -30.80 0.07 1.15
N ALA A 49 -31.38 1.25 0.92
CA ALA A 49 -31.29 1.93 -0.37
C ALA A 49 -29.86 2.39 -0.67
N LEU A 50 -29.17 3.02 0.27
CA LEU A 50 -27.78 3.49 0.12
C LEU A 50 -26.83 2.33 -0.19
N MET A 51 -26.93 1.22 0.53
CA MET A 51 -26.07 0.06 0.33
C MET A 51 -26.40 -0.74 -0.94
N ALA A 52 -27.60 -0.55 -1.50
CA ALA A 52 -28.01 -1.15 -2.77
C ALA A 52 -27.71 -0.25 -3.99
N MET A 53 -27.17 0.96 -3.77
CA MET A 53 -26.85 1.87 -4.87
C MET A 53 -25.86 1.23 -5.82
N ARG A 54 -26.04 1.53 -7.11
CA ARG A 54 -25.06 1.26 -8.14
C ARG A 54 -24.20 2.48 -8.30
N SER A 55 -22.91 2.23 -8.29
CA SER A 55 -21.85 3.20 -8.47
C SER A 55 -22.23 4.14 -9.65
N GLY A 56 -22.14 5.47 -9.46
CA GLY A 56 -22.62 6.53 -10.39
C GLY A 56 -23.99 7.10 -10.09
N GLN A 57 -24.83 6.37 -9.37
CA GLN A 57 -26.11 6.90 -8.90
C GLN A 57 -25.89 8.03 -7.90
N THR A 58 -26.80 8.99 -7.90
CA THR A 58 -26.75 10.15 -7.03
C THR A 58 -27.74 10.03 -5.87
N VAL A 59 -27.43 10.70 -4.77
CA VAL A 59 -28.30 10.88 -3.62
C VAL A 59 -28.10 12.28 -3.04
N ALA A 60 -29.18 12.96 -2.68
CA ALA A 60 -29.08 14.25 -2.01
C ALA A 60 -28.97 14.06 -0.49
N ILE A 61 -27.92 14.62 0.11
CA ILE A 61 -27.66 14.55 1.56
C ILE A 61 -27.56 15.97 2.12
N THR A 62 -28.26 16.25 3.21
CA THR A 62 -28.12 17.50 3.96
C THR A 62 -27.08 17.31 5.06
N PHE A 63 -25.91 17.92 4.88
CA PHE A 63 -24.81 17.90 5.84
C PHE A 63 -24.93 19.05 6.84
N PRO A 64 -24.45 18.87 8.08
CA PRO A 64 -24.64 19.85 9.16
C PRO A 64 -24.02 21.23 8.92
N VAL A 65 -22.91 21.30 8.16
CA VAL A 65 -22.15 22.55 7.95
C VAL A 65 -22.26 23.08 6.52
N ILE A 66 -22.28 22.18 5.53
CA ILE A 66 -22.22 22.55 4.11
C ILE A 66 -23.59 22.49 3.42
N GLY A 67 -24.66 22.24 4.18
CA GLY A 67 -26.02 22.17 3.69
C GLY A 67 -26.29 20.98 2.77
N ARG A 68 -27.35 21.10 1.95
CA ARG A 68 -27.75 20.06 1.00
C ARG A 68 -26.76 19.98 -0.17
N LYS A 69 -26.22 18.79 -0.39
CA LYS A 69 -25.34 18.48 -1.52
C LYS A 69 -25.81 17.21 -2.23
N THR A 70 -25.61 17.17 -3.54
CA THR A 70 -25.75 15.93 -4.31
C THR A 70 -24.46 15.14 -4.22
N VAL A 71 -24.56 13.89 -3.80
CA VAL A 71 -23.45 12.97 -3.67
C VAL A 71 -23.57 11.89 -4.73
N VAL A 72 -22.51 11.69 -5.51
CA VAL A 72 -22.37 10.59 -6.47
C VAL A 72 -21.80 9.39 -5.71
N PHE A 73 -22.53 8.29 -5.65
CA PHE A 73 -22.05 7.05 -5.04
C PHE A 73 -20.92 6.43 -5.86
N GLU A 74 -19.87 5.97 -5.20
CA GLU A 74 -18.68 5.38 -5.83
C GLU A 74 -18.54 3.89 -5.56
N THR A 75 -18.49 3.49 -4.30
CA THR A 75 -18.18 2.10 -3.98
C THR A 75 -18.52 1.82 -2.53
N THR A 76 -18.61 0.54 -2.20
CA THR A 76 -18.55 0.11 -0.81
C THR A 76 -17.24 -0.60 -0.55
N THR A 77 -16.62 -0.31 0.58
CA THR A 77 -15.54 -1.13 1.14
C THR A 77 -16.05 -1.79 2.39
N LYS A 78 -15.70 -3.05 2.64
CA LYS A 78 -16.02 -3.68 3.93
C LYS A 78 -14.92 -3.37 4.94
N GLY A 79 -15.33 -2.86 6.09
CA GLY A 79 -14.51 -2.92 7.30
C GLY A 79 -14.43 -4.36 7.80
N LEU A 80 -13.38 -4.65 8.55
CA LEU A 80 -13.23 -5.98 9.17
C LEU A 80 -14.05 -6.15 10.44
N ASP A 81 -14.71 -5.08 10.93
CA ASP A 81 -15.86 -5.16 11.83
C ASP A 81 -17.14 -5.68 11.12
N GLY A 82 -17.03 -6.03 9.84
CA GLY A 82 -18.11 -6.51 9.00
C GLY A 82 -19.02 -5.41 8.47
N LEU A 83 -18.82 -4.15 8.87
CA LEU A 83 -19.63 -3.01 8.46
C LEU A 83 -19.14 -2.44 7.13
N SER A 84 -20.07 -2.08 6.26
CA SER A 84 -19.74 -1.46 4.97
C SER A 84 -19.54 0.05 5.14
N TYR A 85 -18.45 0.54 4.57
CA TYR A 85 -18.24 1.96 4.29
C TYR A 85 -18.75 2.22 2.89
N TRP A 86 -19.70 3.12 2.79
CA TRP A 86 -20.21 3.68 1.56
C TRP A 86 -19.40 4.92 1.23
N HIS A 87 -18.88 5.01 0.01
CA HIS A 87 -18.04 6.12 -0.45
C HIS A 87 -18.71 6.87 -1.59
N GLY A 88 -18.56 8.18 -1.63
CA GLY A 88 -19.05 9.03 -2.72
C GLY A 88 -18.32 10.38 -2.82
N SER A 89 -18.59 11.13 -3.89
CA SER A 89 -18.14 12.52 -4.05
C SER A 89 -19.28 13.49 -4.12
N LEU A 90 -19.00 14.74 -3.78
CA LEU A 90 -19.88 15.84 -4.12
C LEU A 90 -19.88 16.04 -5.65
N GLN A 91 -21.08 16.08 -6.22
CA GLN A 91 -21.27 16.30 -7.65
C GLN A 91 -20.57 17.59 -8.10
N GLY A 92 -19.76 17.48 -9.16
CA GLY A 92 -18.99 18.61 -9.71
C GLY A 92 -17.64 18.85 -9.04
N ASN A 93 -17.34 18.24 -7.89
CA ASN A 93 -16.02 18.31 -7.26
C ASN A 93 -15.54 16.93 -6.79
N PRO A 94 -14.84 16.15 -7.64
CA PRO A 94 -14.39 14.80 -7.31
C PRO A 94 -13.40 14.70 -6.13
N ARG A 95 -12.80 15.82 -5.71
CA ARG A 95 -11.92 15.86 -4.53
C ARG A 95 -12.70 16.06 -3.24
N ASP A 96 -13.91 16.61 -3.30
CA ASP A 96 -14.79 16.70 -2.14
C ASP A 96 -15.54 15.38 -1.99
N ARG A 97 -15.20 14.62 -0.95
CA ARG A 97 -15.62 13.23 -0.75
C ARG A 97 -16.48 13.05 0.48
N VAL A 98 -17.28 12.00 0.48
CA VAL A 98 -18.14 11.59 1.56
C VAL A 98 -17.89 10.12 1.81
N TYR A 99 -17.78 9.73 3.07
CA TYR A 99 -18.00 8.34 3.44
C TYR A 99 -19.09 8.23 4.50
N LEU A 100 -19.83 7.13 4.48
CA LEU A 100 -20.86 6.77 5.44
C LEU A 100 -20.61 5.34 5.91
N LYS A 101 -20.66 5.12 7.22
CA LYS A 101 -20.62 3.80 7.84
C LYS A 101 -21.93 3.59 8.58
N GLN A 102 -22.63 2.50 8.27
CA GLN A 102 -23.84 2.13 9.00
C GLN A 102 -23.45 1.50 10.33
N THR A 103 -23.94 2.06 11.43
CA THR A 103 -23.79 1.51 12.79
C THR A 103 -25.16 1.08 13.33
N LYS A 104 -25.17 0.46 14.51
CA LYS A 104 -26.42 0.14 15.22
C LYS A 104 -27.27 1.37 15.55
N ASP A 105 -26.64 2.54 15.72
CA ASP A 105 -27.28 3.79 16.18
C ASP A 105 -27.58 4.75 15.02
N GLY A 106 -27.48 4.28 13.76
CA GLY A 106 -27.61 5.09 12.55
C GLY A 106 -26.29 5.25 11.80
N PHE A 107 -26.20 6.27 10.95
CA PHE A 107 -24.99 6.55 10.18
C PHE A 107 -23.96 7.37 10.94
N VAL A 108 -22.69 7.06 10.72
CA VAL A 108 -21.56 7.95 11.01
C VAL A 108 -20.77 8.17 9.74
N GLY A 109 -20.08 9.30 9.62
CA GLY A 109 -19.36 9.60 8.39
C GLY A 109 -18.68 10.94 8.41
N ALA A 110 -18.00 11.28 7.33
CA ALA A 110 -17.46 12.61 7.15
C ALA A 110 -17.63 13.08 5.71
N VAL A 111 -17.68 14.39 5.54
CA VAL A 111 -17.60 15.05 4.24
C VAL A 111 -16.37 15.93 4.17
N ARG A 112 -15.53 15.73 3.15
CA ARG A 112 -14.47 16.66 2.75
C ARG A 112 -15.09 17.71 1.82
N PHE A 113 -14.99 18.98 2.19
CA PHE A 113 -15.45 20.11 1.39
C PHE A 113 -14.44 21.25 1.44
N GLY A 114 -13.93 21.68 0.29
CA GLY A 114 -12.94 22.76 0.23
C GLY A 114 -11.66 22.45 1.02
N GLY A 115 -11.26 21.18 1.04
CA GLY A 115 -10.09 20.72 1.81
C GLY A 115 -10.31 20.65 3.32
N ARG A 116 -11.53 20.77 3.84
CA ARG A 116 -11.84 20.55 5.26
C ARG A 116 -12.70 19.32 5.43
N GLN A 117 -12.36 18.44 6.36
CA GLN A 117 -13.21 17.32 6.73
C GLN A 117 -14.19 17.76 7.83
N VAL A 118 -15.47 17.46 7.63
CA VAL A 118 -16.54 17.69 8.61
C VAL A 118 -17.11 16.31 8.99
N PRO A 119 -16.68 15.75 10.13
CA PRO A 119 -17.26 14.52 10.64
C PRO A 119 -18.67 14.77 11.19
N PHE A 120 -19.55 13.79 11.02
CA PHE A 120 -20.94 13.85 11.45
C PHE A 120 -21.42 12.50 11.97
N ARG A 121 -22.47 12.53 12.79
CA ARG A 121 -23.28 11.36 13.13
C ARG A 121 -24.75 11.62 12.89
N GLN A 122 -25.48 10.56 12.62
CA GLN A 122 -26.93 10.57 12.56
C GLN A 122 -27.50 10.48 13.98
N GLN A 123 -28.46 11.32 14.28
CA GLN A 123 -29.29 11.23 15.48
C GLN A 123 -30.48 10.27 15.24
N PRO A 124 -31.16 9.78 16.29
CA PRO A 124 -32.33 8.91 16.14
C PRO A 124 -33.46 9.52 15.30
N ASN A 125 -33.58 10.85 15.27
CA ASN A 125 -34.52 11.61 14.44
C ASN A 125 -34.10 11.69 12.95
N GLY A 126 -32.99 11.07 12.56
CA GLY A 126 -32.43 11.07 11.21
C GLY A 126 -31.45 12.20 10.93
N VAL A 127 -31.45 13.30 11.70
CA VAL A 127 -30.63 14.48 11.39
C VAL A 127 -29.14 14.19 11.54
N LEU A 128 -28.33 14.63 10.58
CA LEU A 128 -26.87 14.63 10.70
C LEU A 128 -26.42 15.85 11.52
N VAL A 129 -25.68 15.59 12.59
CA VAL A 129 -25.08 16.62 13.45
C VAL A 129 -23.56 16.52 13.38
N PRO A 130 -22.84 17.66 13.47
CA PRO A 130 -21.39 17.63 13.47
C PRO A 130 -20.89 16.97 14.75
N VAL A 131 -19.79 16.24 14.65
CA VAL A 131 -19.12 15.61 15.80
C VAL A 131 -17.63 15.93 15.72
N ALA A 132 -16.89 15.64 16.80
CA ALA A 132 -15.43 15.73 16.77
C ALA A 132 -14.83 14.64 15.87
N ASP A 133 -15.33 13.41 16.00
CA ASP A 133 -14.89 12.24 15.22
C ASP A 133 -16.06 11.39 14.75
N ALA A 134 -15.97 10.92 13.51
CA ALA A 134 -16.99 10.14 12.83
C ALA A 134 -16.99 8.64 13.20
N GLY A 135 -16.24 8.24 14.23
CA GLY A 135 -16.16 6.84 14.65
C GLY A 135 -15.03 6.60 15.65
N PRO A 136 -15.00 5.44 16.31
CA PRO A 136 -13.91 5.09 17.21
C PRO A 136 -12.63 4.91 16.39
N ILE A 137 -11.69 5.84 16.57
CA ILE A 137 -10.31 5.69 16.13
C ILE A 137 -9.61 4.85 17.20
N GLN A 138 -9.17 3.65 16.83
CA GLN A 138 -8.58 2.69 17.78
C GLN A 138 -7.19 3.14 18.26
N GLY A 139 -6.54 4.02 17.50
CA GLY A 139 -5.28 4.61 17.91
C GLY A 139 -4.79 5.71 16.97
N GLN A 140 -3.76 6.40 17.41
CA GLN A 140 -3.02 7.37 16.62
C GLN A 140 -1.61 6.82 16.39
N ALA A 141 -1.19 6.75 15.12
CA ALA A 141 0.08 6.15 14.76
C ALA A 141 1.27 6.92 15.34
N TYR A 142 1.16 8.26 15.37
CA TYR A 142 2.23 9.16 15.77
C TYR A 142 1.72 10.56 16.05
N THR A 143 2.52 11.37 16.76
CA THR A 143 2.29 12.81 16.95
C THR A 143 3.26 13.62 16.08
N LEU A 144 2.80 14.79 15.63
CA LEU A 144 3.63 15.72 14.88
C LEU A 144 4.39 16.64 15.85
N GLY A 145 5.71 16.64 15.76
CA GLY A 145 6.61 17.52 16.49
C GLY A 145 6.87 18.83 15.75
N ALA A 146 7.95 19.52 16.12
CA ALA A 146 8.34 20.80 15.52
C ALA A 146 8.55 20.68 13.99
N GLN A 147 8.28 21.79 13.29
CA GLN A 147 8.66 21.91 11.88
C GLN A 147 10.18 21.98 11.77
N VAL A 148 10.74 21.16 10.89
CA VAL A 148 12.19 21.08 10.64
C VAL A 148 12.56 21.96 9.45
N SER A 149 11.74 21.93 8.40
CA SER A 149 11.84 22.76 7.20
C SER A 149 10.46 22.86 6.54
N PRO A 150 10.26 23.66 5.49
CA PRO A 150 9.00 23.65 4.74
C PRO A 150 8.59 22.22 4.35
N GLY A 151 7.34 21.85 4.64
CA GLY A 151 6.81 20.51 4.38
C GLY A 151 7.36 19.37 5.26
N VAL A 152 8.31 19.61 6.16
CA VAL A 152 8.94 18.55 6.97
C VAL A 152 8.70 18.80 8.46
N ARG A 153 8.15 17.79 9.15
CA ARG A 153 7.94 17.83 10.61
C ARG A 153 8.56 16.63 11.28
N ALA A 154 9.10 16.85 12.47
CA ALA A 154 9.53 15.77 13.35
C ALA A 154 8.32 14.90 13.72
N LEU A 155 8.56 13.60 13.97
CA LEU A 155 7.52 12.64 14.31
C LEU A 155 7.94 11.90 15.58
N ALA A 156 7.06 11.84 16.57
CA ALA A 156 7.20 10.95 17.73
C ALA A 156 6.17 9.83 17.59
N GLY A 157 6.65 8.61 17.34
CA GLY A 157 5.79 7.49 16.97
C GLY A 157 5.24 6.73 18.18
N ASN A 158 4.01 6.24 18.05
CA ASN A 158 3.53 5.09 18.82
C ASN A 158 3.60 3.84 17.93
N LEU A 159 4.82 3.50 17.51
CA LEU A 159 5.08 2.49 16.48
C LEU A 159 4.62 1.10 16.91
N ALA A 160 4.72 0.81 18.21
CA ALA A 160 4.18 -0.39 18.82
C ALA A 160 2.65 -0.44 18.69
N GLY A 161 1.94 0.65 19.03
CA GLY A 161 0.48 0.70 18.88
C GLY A 161 0.02 0.49 17.44
N LEU A 162 0.73 1.09 16.48
CA LEU A 162 0.44 0.91 15.05
C LEU A 162 0.71 -0.53 14.58
N ALA A 163 1.85 -1.12 14.93
CA ALA A 163 2.21 -2.50 14.58
C ALA A 163 1.31 -3.56 15.23
N GLN A 164 0.53 -3.16 16.23
CA GLN A 164 -0.39 -4.03 16.94
C GLN A 164 -1.85 -3.72 16.61
N ALA A 165 -2.10 -2.73 15.77
CA ALA A 165 -3.43 -2.42 15.27
C ALA A 165 -3.93 -3.65 14.51
N ASP A 166 -5.06 -4.21 14.96
CA ASP A 166 -5.69 -5.34 14.30
C ASP A 166 -6.10 -4.97 12.87
N GLU A 167 -6.21 -5.97 12.00
CA GLU A 167 -6.81 -5.69 10.70
C GLU A 167 -8.25 -5.22 10.94
N GLY A 168 -8.62 -4.09 10.33
CA GLY A 168 -9.89 -3.40 10.55
C GLY A 168 -9.78 -2.19 11.44
N ALA A 169 -8.66 -2.06 12.16
CA ALA A 169 -8.41 -0.90 12.98
C ALA A 169 -8.42 0.37 12.14
N GLU A 170 -9.14 1.38 12.63
CA GLU A 170 -9.04 2.74 12.13
C GLU A 170 -7.93 3.46 12.90
N ILE A 171 -6.89 3.87 12.18
CA ILE A 171 -5.72 4.54 12.74
C ILE A 171 -5.62 5.96 12.21
N ALA A 172 -5.53 6.92 13.14
CA ALA A 172 -5.27 8.32 12.81
C ALA A 172 -3.81 8.56 12.44
N LEU A 173 -3.63 9.29 11.35
CA LEU A 173 -2.38 9.68 10.72
C LEU A 173 -2.37 11.20 10.56
N PRO A 174 -1.94 11.96 11.58
CA PRO A 174 -1.80 13.40 11.46
C PRO A 174 -0.88 13.77 10.27
N LEU A 175 -1.23 14.79 9.51
CA LEU A 175 -0.48 15.23 8.32
C LEU A 175 0.14 16.62 8.52
N PRO A 176 1.28 16.94 7.86
CA PRO A 176 1.94 18.24 7.99
C PRO A 176 1.06 19.44 7.67
N ASN A 177 0.07 19.27 6.80
CA ASN A 177 -0.88 20.32 6.40
C ASN A 177 -1.98 20.63 7.44
N GLY A 178 -1.92 20.02 8.63
CA GLY A 178 -2.89 20.20 9.71
C GLY A 178 -4.14 19.33 9.60
N GLN A 179 -4.27 18.53 8.54
CA GLN A 179 -5.32 17.52 8.43
C GLN A 179 -4.91 16.24 9.19
N THR A 180 -5.87 15.35 9.39
CA THR A 180 -5.63 13.98 9.86
C THR A 180 -6.24 13.02 8.85
N GLU A 181 -5.39 12.17 8.28
CA GLU A 181 -5.84 11.02 7.51
C GLU A 181 -6.26 9.90 8.47
N VAL A 182 -7.22 9.07 8.08
CA VAL A 182 -7.57 7.88 8.85
C VAL A 182 -7.47 6.68 7.94
N ALA A 183 -6.51 5.81 8.21
CA ALA A 183 -6.36 4.57 7.46
C ALA A 183 -7.14 3.44 8.16
N ILE A 184 -7.82 2.64 7.37
CA ILE A 184 -8.37 1.33 7.79
C ILE A 184 -7.27 0.31 7.51
N VAL A 185 -6.74 -0.35 8.55
CA VAL A 185 -5.73 -1.40 8.39
C VAL A 185 -6.35 -2.57 7.63
N THR A 186 -5.76 -2.95 6.50
CA THR A 186 -6.25 -4.02 5.63
C THR A 186 -5.39 -5.26 5.67
N HIS A 187 -4.11 -5.12 6.02
CA HIS A 187 -3.17 -6.25 6.08
C HIS A 187 -2.04 -5.94 7.06
N ARG A 188 -1.62 -6.96 7.81
CA ARG A 188 -0.43 -6.90 8.66
C ARG A 188 0.40 -8.16 8.51
N GLU A 189 1.70 -7.98 8.37
CA GLU A 189 2.63 -9.11 8.17
C GLU A 189 3.98 -8.85 8.85
N LEU A 190 4.56 -9.90 9.41
CA LEU A 190 5.99 -9.95 9.69
C LEU A 190 6.65 -10.66 8.50
N ASP A 191 7.53 -9.97 7.79
CA ASP A 191 8.20 -10.59 6.65
C ASP A 191 9.41 -11.44 7.07
N GLN A 192 9.93 -12.20 6.10
CA GLN A 192 11.03 -13.14 6.26
C GLN A 192 12.37 -12.50 6.63
N ASP A 193 12.51 -11.17 6.50
CA ASP A 193 13.70 -10.42 6.92
C ASP A 193 13.49 -9.68 8.25
N GLY A 194 12.31 -9.83 8.88
CA GLY A 194 12.00 -9.29 10.19
C GLY A 194 11.40 -7.88 10.19
N PHE A 195 10.93 -7.39 9.05
CA PHE A 195 10.22 -6.13 9.00
C PHE A 195 8.74 -6.34 9.29
N VAL A 196 8.17 -5.48 10.13
CA VAL A 196 6.72 -5.43 10.36
C VAL A 196 6.09 -4.52 9.33
N GLN A 197 5.19 -5.08 8.54
CA GLN A 197 4.49 -4.45 7.43
C GLN A 197 3.05 -4.20 7.79
N ILE A 198 2.60 -2.97 7.55
CA ILE A 198 1.26 -2.52 7.90
C ILE A 198 0.72 -1.82 6.67
N GLN A 199 -0.37 -2.35 6.12
CA GLN A 199 -1.05 -1.77 4.98
C GLN A 199 -2.45 -1.38 5.39
N GLY A 200 -2.91 -0.26 4.86
CA GLY A 200 -4.28 0.19 5.00
C GLY A 200 -4.72 1.02 3.81
N ILE A 201 -5.99 1.37 3.80
CA ILE A 201 -6.58 2.26 2.80
C ILE A 201 -7.17 3.47 3.49
N SER A 202 -7.16 4.63 2.84
CA SER A 202 -7.82 5.81 3.36
C SER A 202 -9.31 5.53 3.60
N ARG A 203 -9.79 5.86 4.79
CA ARG A 203 -11.22 5.82 5.15
C ARG A 203 -12.04 6.78 4.29
N MET A 204 -11.43 7.85 3.81
CA MET A 204 -12.05 8.86 2.93
C MET A 204 -11.86 8.51 1.46
N ASP A 205 -10.63 8.18 1.08
CA ASP A 205 -10.18 8.09 -0.31
C ASP A 205 -10.18 6.66 -0.89
N GLY A 206 -10.34 5.64 -0.04
CA GLY A 206 -10.44 4.24 -0.44
C GLY A 206 -9.14 3.63 -0.97
N ALA A 207 -9.25 2.56 -1.76
CA ALA A 207 -8.12 1.72 -2.19
C ALA A 207 -7.13 2.42 -3.16
N ALA A 208 -7.54 3.53 -3.79
CA ALA A 208 -6.65 4.35 -4.61
C ALA A 208 -5.63 5.16 -3.80
N ALA A 209 -5.86 5.26 -2.49
CA ALA A 209 -5.08 6.03 -1.53
C ALA A 209 -4.63 5.14 -0.35
N PRO A 210 -3.70 4.20 -0.60
CA PRO A 210 -3.15 3.35 0.44
C PRO A 210 -2.28 4.12 1.44
N THR A 211 -2.22 3.56 2.65
CA THR A 211 -1.17 3.81 3.62
C THR A 211 -0.33 2.56 3.79
N VAL A 212 0.98 2.68 3.72
CA VAL A 212 1.92 1.58 3.96
C VAL A 212 2.96 2.03 4.95
N ILE A 213 3.14 1.30 6.04
CA ILE A 213 4.16 1.56 7.06
C ILE A 213 4.98 0.30 7.29
N THR A 214 6.29 0.47 7.31
CA THR A 214 7.27 -0.59 7.50
C THR A 214 8.14 -0.24 8.69
N VAL A 215 8.18 -1.13 9.67
CA VAL A 215 8.98 -0.98 10.89
C VAL A 215 10.10 -2.01 10.89
N GLY A 216 11.34 -1.54 10.90
CA GLY A 216 12.52 -2.34 11.21
C GLY A 216 13.00 -2.08 12.63
N THR A 217 14.11 -2.72 13.04
CA THR A 217 14.69 -2.53 14.39
C THR A 217 15.11 -1.09 14.62
N ASP A 218 15.64 -0.40 13.61
CA ASP A 218 16.28 0.91 13.75
C ASP A 218 15.64 2.05 12.96
N ALA A 219 14.55 1.76 12.25
CA ALA A 219 13.88 2.75 11.42
C ALA A 219 12.42 2.44 11.16
N VAL A 220 11.67 3.51 10.92
CA VAL A 220 10.31 3.46 10.36
C VAL A 220 10.27 4.24 9.08
N PHE A 221 9.69 3.61 8.07
CA PHE A 221 9.35 4.22 6.79
C PHE A 221 7.87 4.05 6.53
N GLY A 222 7.29 5.01 5.81
CA GLY A 222 5.90 4.91 5.44
C GLY A 222 5.54 5.82 4.28
N THR A 223 4.44 5.47 3.62
CA THR A 223 3.79 6.30 2.61
C THR A 223 2.33 6.44 3.00
N VAL A 224 1.81 7.66 3.02
CA VAL A 224 0.39 7.96 3.17
C VAL A 224 -0.05 8.69 1.91
N LEU A 225 -0.91 8.08 1.11
CA LEU A 225 -1.58 8.77 0.01
C LEU A 225 -2.91 9.33 0.53
N SER A 226 -3.12 10.64 0.38
CA SER A 226 -4.34 11.31 0.83
C SER A 226 -4.62 12.52 -0.04
N ASN A 227 -5.86 12.68 -0.50
CA ASN A 227 -6.31 13.81 -1.31
C ASN A 227 -5.45 14.08 -2.58
N GLY A 228 -4.90 13.04 -3.19
CA GLY A 228 -4.01 13.16 -4.35
C GLY A 228 -2.60 13.67 -4.02
N ASN A 229 -2.26 13.82 -2.74
CA ASN A 229 -0.92 14.10 -2.24
C ASN A 229 -0.25 12.82 -1.74
N GLU A 230 1.07 12.83 -1.78
CA GLU A 230 1.93 11.82 -1.17
C GLU A 230 2.59 12.40 0.06
N TYR A 231 2.56 11.66 1.17
CA TYR A 231 3.33 11.97 2.37
C TYR A 231 4.27 10.82 2.67
N GLN A 232 5.53 11.13 2.98
CA GLN A 232 6.56 10.13 3.28
C GLN A 232 7.00 10.21 4.73
N ILE A 233 6.89 9.11 5.47
CA ILE A 233 7.53 8.94 6.76
C ILE A 233 8.93 8.40 6.50
N VAL A 234 9.94 9.08 7.01
CA VAL A 234 11.35 8.74 6.79
C VAL A 234 12.12 8.77 8.09
N THR A 235 12.98 7.77 8.30
CA THR A 235 13.99 7.80 9.36
C THR A 235 15.35 8.10 8.75
N ARG A 236 15.95 9.22 9.13
CA ARG A 236 17.28 9.64 8.67
C ARG A 236 18.15 9.95 9.89
N GLN A 237 19.32 9.32 9.97
CA GLN A 237 20.28 9.53 11.06
C GLN A 237 19.63 9.38 12.45
N GLY A 238 18.79 8.36 12.62
CA GLY A 238 18.07 8.08 13.87
C GLY A 238 16.90 9.03 14.19
N ARG A 239 16.55 9.97 13.31
CA ARG A 239 15.40 10.86 13.46
C ARG A 239 14.28 10.48 12.50
N THR A 240 13.08 10.24 13.03
CA THR A 240 11.89 9.99 12.21
C THR A 240 11.15 11.30 11.95
N GLN A 241 10.79 11.51 10.69
CA GLN A 241 10.11 12.71 10.20
C GLN A 241 9.00 12.31 9.23
N ILE A 242 8.02 13.19 9.06
CA ILE A 242 7.05 13.12 7.97
C ILE A 242 7.30 14.28 7.01
N VAL A 243 7.23 13.98 5.72
CA VAL A 243 7.53 14.88 4.60
C VAL A 243 6.29 15.01 3.74
N ASP A 244 5.90 16.25 3.47
CA ASP A 244 4.98 16.67 2.42
C ASP A 244 5.81 17.31 1.30
N PRO A 245 6.13 16.56 0.21
CA PRO A 245 6.94 17.08 -0.89
C PRO A 245 6.34 18.33 -1.54
N ASN A 246 5.01 18.45 -1.61
CA ASN A 246 4.36 19.60 -2.22
C ASN A 246 4.56 20.85 -1.35
N ALA A 247 4.37 20.74 -0.04
CA ALA A 247 4.65 21.83 0.90
C ALA A 247 6.15 22.14 1.06
N ALA A 248 7.02 21.17 0.74
CA ALA A 248 8.47 21.38 0.65
C ALA A 248 8.89 22.09 -0.66
N GLY A 249 7.96 22.31 -1.59
CA GLY A 249 8.23 22.93 -2.89
C GLY A 249 8.96 21.99 -3.86
N TRP A 250 8.86 20.68 -3.68
CA TRP A 250 9.54 19.71 -4.51
C TRP A 250 8.70 19.29 -5.71
N ALA A 251 9.33 19.27 -6.89
CA ALA A 251 8.72 18.81 -8.13
C ALA A 251 9.01 17.33 -8.38
N LYS A 252 8.07 16.68 -9.07
CA LYS A 252 8.26 15.33 -9.60
C LYS A 252 9.04 15.41 -10.90
N LEU A 253 9.88 14.42 -11.15
CA LEU A 253 10.56 14.28 -12.43
C LEU A 253 9.68 13.59 -13.48
N ARG A 254 9.98 13.88 -14.75
CA ARG A 254 9.41 13.23 -15.94
C ARG A 254 10.53 13.12 -16.97
N GLY A 255 10.98 11.91 -17.25
CA GLY A 255 12.11 11.64 -18.14
C GLY A 255 11.91 10.32 -18.86
N PRO A 256 12.84 9.88 -19.73
CA PRO A 256 12.75 8.58 -20.37
C PRO A 256 13.11 7.46 -19.36
N ASP A 257 12.12 6.67 -18.97
CA ASP A 257 12.16 5.53 -18.03
C ASP A 257 11.66 4.20 -18.60
N GLN A 258 11.31 4.16 -19.88
CA GLN A 258 11.05 2.90 -20.61
C GLN A 258 12.16 2.60 -21.64
N ALA A 259 12.72 1.40 -21.59
CA ALA A 259 13.75 0.93 -22.52
C ALA A 259 13.27 -0.26 -23.37
N ASP A 260 13.52 -0.22 -24.68
CA ASP A 260 13.35 -1.38 -25.55
C ASP A 260 14.51 -2.37 -25.33
N PRO A 261 14.23 -3.65 -25.04
CA PRO A 261 15.25 -4.69 -24.91
C PRO A 261 16.22 -4.78 -26.10
N ASP A 262 15.78 -4.46 -27.32
CA ASP A 262 16.56 -4.62 -28.54
C ASP A 262 17.37 -3.35 -28.88
N GLU A 263 16.88 -2.15 -28.56
CA GLU A 263 17.63 -0.88 -28.70
C GLU A 263 18.76 -0.76 -27.67
N ALA A 264 18.65 -1.38 -26.50
CA ALA A 264 19.71 -1.39 -25.50
C ALA A 264 21.00 -2.09 -25.97
N SER A 265 20.90 -2.94 -27.00
CA SER A 265 22.05 -3.53 -27.72
C SER A 265 22.78 -2.51 -28.58
N GLN A 266 22.08 -1.47 -29.05
CA GLN A 266 22.60 -0.42 -29.92
C GLN A 266 23.12 0.80 -29.14
N ALA A 267 22.81 0.92 -27.85
CA ALA A 267 23.26 2.02 -26.98
C ALA A 267 24.78 2.03 -26.68
N LEU A 268 25.54 1.04 -27.18
CA LEU A 268 27.01 1.09 -27.29
C LEU A 268 27.51 1.97 -28.46
N ALA A 269 26.60 2.53 -29.27
CA ALA A 269 26.92 3.49 -30.33
C ALA A 269 25.98 4.70 -30.26
N ILE A 270 26.42 5.77 -29.60
CA ILE A 270 25.75 7.08 -29.68
C ILE A 270 25.87 7.60 -31.13
N THR A 271 24.79 8.08 -31.74
CA THR A 271 24.65 9.43 -32.35
C THR A 271 23.29 9.60 -33.07
N VAL A 272 22.61 10.71 -32.72
CA VAL A 272 21.59 11.51 -33.45
C VAL A 272 21.09 10.98 -34.80
N GLY A 273 19.77 10.81 -34.92
CA GLY A 273 19.10 10.79 -36.24
C GLY A 273 17.78 10.02 -36.21
N GLY A 274 16.66 10.74 -36.20
CA GLY A 274 15.32 10.16 -36.09
C GLY A 274 14.95 9.22 -37.24
N ARG A 275 14.22 8.16 -36.91
CA ARG A 275 13.35 7.42 -37.83
C ARG A 275 12.10 6.97 -37.09
N THR A 276 10.97 7.52 -37.52
CA THR A 276 9.64 7.04 -37.19
C THR A 276 9.39 5.72 -37.92
N GLN A 277 9.18 4.63 -37.18
CA GLN A 277 8.65 3.38 -37.75
C GLN A 277 7.15 3.28 -37.49
N LYS A 278 6.42 2.99 -38.57
CA LYS A 278 4.98 2.98 -38.69
C LYS A 278 4.44 1.63 -38.19
N ALA A 279 3.57 1.65 -37.18
CA ALA A 279 2.94 0.46 -36.63
C ALA A 279 2.00 -0.19 -37.67
N THR A 280 2.26 -1.47 -37.98
CA THR A 280 1.40 -2.31 -38.82
C THR A 280 0.29 -2.90 -37.95
N THR A 281 -0.95 -2.56 -38.24
CA THR A 281 -2.15 -3.06 -37.54
C THR A 281 -2.37 -4.54 -37.82
N THR A 282 -2.02 -5.41 -36.87
CA THR A 282 -2.47 -6.81 -36.85
C THR A 282 -3.71 -6.91 -35.97
N THR A 283 -4.83 -7.29 -36.57
CA THR A 283 -6.10 -7.54 -35.89
C THR A 283 -6.05 -8.87 -35.14
N THR A 284 -6.07 -8.84 -33.81
CA THR A 284 -6.17 -10.02 -32.95
C THR A 284 -7.64 -10.34 -32.62
N PRO A 285 -8.04 -11.62 -32.51
CA PRO A 285 -9.43 -12.01 -32.26
C PRO A 285 -9.93 -11.56 -30.87
N SER A 286 -11.23 -11.28 -30.81
CA SER A 286 -12.00 -10.95 -29.60
C SER A 286 -12.03 -12.13 -28.61
N GLY A 287 -10.98 -12.32 -27.81
CA GLY A 287 -11.04 -13.06 -26.56
C GLY A 287 -11.64 -12.16 -25.46
N GLY A 288 -12.55 -12.69 -24.65
CA GLY A 288 -13.29 -11.92 -23.64
C GLY A 288 -12.40 -11.02 -22.78
N THR A 289 -12.89 -9.83 -22.45
CA THR A 289 -12.16 -8.83 -21.65
C THR A 289 -11.69 -9.44 -20.34
N LEU A 290 -10.37 -9.61 -20.17
CA LEU A 290 -9.81 -10.04 -18.89
C LEU A 290 -10.20 -9.04 -17.81
N VAL A 291 -10.88 -9.56 -16.77
CA VAL A 291 -11.40 -8.77 -15.66
C VAL A 291 -10.38 -8.79 -14.52
N PRO A 292 -10.14 -7.66 -13.83
CA PRO A 292 -9.37 -7.64 -12.60
C PRO A 292 -9.88 -8.69 -11.60
N LEU A 293 -8.95 -9.29 -10.86
CA LEU A 293 -9.30 -10.11 -9.71
C LEU A 293 -9.90 -9.24 -8.59
N ALA A 294 -10.56 -9.86 -7.63
CA ALA A 294 -10.97 -9.16 -6.41
C ALA A 294 -9.75 -8.50 -5.75
N ALA A 295 -9.89 -7.23 -5.34
CA ALA A 295 -8.82 -6.53 -4.63
C ALA A 295 -8.38 -7.33 -3.39
N GLY A 296 -7.08 -7.39 -3.13
CA GLY A 296 -6.52 -8.23 -2.06
C GLY A 296 -6.23 -9.68 -2.49
N LYS A 297 -6.84 -10.19 -3.57
CA LYS A 297 -6.58 -11.55 -4.04
C LYS A 297 -5.19 -11.63 -4.68
N ILE A 298 -4.35 -12.51 -4.14
CA ILE A 298 -3.04 -12.85 -4.69
C ILE A 298 -3.06 -14.29 -5.22
N ASP A 299 -2.58 -14.50 -6.44
CA ASP A 299 -2.43 -15.82 -7.06
C ASP A 299 -1.04 -16.04 -7.68
N THR A 300 -0.20 -14.99 -7.72
CA THR A 300 1.12 -15.01 -8.34
C THR A 300 2.13 -14.28 -7.47
N THR A 301 3.19 -14.97 -7.05
CA THR A 301 4.33 -14.36 -6.37
C THR A 301 5.47 -14.15 -7.35
N ILE A 302 5.95 -12.91 -7.47
CA ILE A 302 7.13 -12.55 -8.26
C ILE A 302 8.27 -12.20 -7.31
N THR A 303 9.39 -12.89 -7.41
CA THR A 303 10.50 -12.73 -6.47
C THR A 303 11.47 -11.63 -6.92
N LEU A 304 11.88 -10.78 -5.99
CA LEU A 304 12.81 -9.67 -6.22
C LEU A 304 14.17 -9.98 -5.61
N PHE A 305 15.22 -9.80 -6.40
CA PHE A 305 16.60 -9.73 -5.90
C PHE A 305 17.01 -8.26 -5.83
N MET A 306 17.08 -7.73 -4.61
CA MET A 306 17.26 -6.31 -4.36
C MET A 306 18.74 -5.98 -4.24
N THR A 307 19.19 -4.99 -4.98
CA THR A 307 20.57 -4.52 -4.99
C THR A 307 20.64 -3.02 -4.74
N TYR A 308 21.73 -2.54 -4.16
CA TYR A 308 21.88 -1.11 -3.82
C TYR A 308 23.36 -0.70 -3.70
N GLY A 309 23.62 0.58 -3.96
CA GLY A 309 24.97 1.16 -3.91
C GLY A 309 25.43 1.55 -2.49
N PRO A 310 26.74 1.83 -2.28
CA PRO A 310 27.26 2.26 -0.99
C PRO A 310 26.72 3.64 -0.56
N SER A 311 26.51 4.54 -1.52
CA SER A 311 25.92 5.86 -1.33
C SER A 311 24.47 5.79 -0.83
N TYR A 312 23.70 4.76 -1.24
CA TYR A 312 22.34 4.52 -0.77
C TYR A 312 22.32 4.13 0.70
N VAL A 313 23.26 3.27 1.11
CA VAL A 313 23.46 2.94 2.53
C VAL A 313 23.84 4.19 3.33
N ALA A 314 24.73 5.03 2.79
CA ALA A 314 25.14 6.26 3.45
C ALA A 314 23.98 7.27 3.60
N GLN A 315 23.10 7.39 2.60
CA GLN A 315 21.91 8.27 2.66
C GLN A 315 21.02 7.92 3.86
N TRP A 316 20.86 6.63 4.15
CA TRP A 316 19.94 6.14 5.19
C TRP A 316 20.63 5.81 6.52
N GLY A 317 21.96 5.72 6.52
CA GLY A 317 22.80 5.59 7.72
C GLY A 317 23.41 4.20 7.85
N THR A 318 22.59 3.14 7.84
CA THR A 318 23.07 1.75 7.91
C THR A 318 22.38 0.89 6.86
N GLU A 319 22.96 -0.28 6.58
CA GLU A 319 22.40 -1.21 5.61
C GLU A 319 21.03 -1.76 6.08
N ALA A 320 20.86 -1.99 7.38
CA ALA A 320 19.58 -2.39 7.95
C ALA A 320 18.49 -1.34 7.69
N VAL A 321 18.77 -0.05 7.93
CA VAL A 321 17.84 1.05 7.68
C VAL A 321 17.53 1.18 6.18
N ALA A 322 18.54 1.06 5.31
CA ALA A 322 18.34 1.07 3.87
C ALA A 322 17.43 -0.08 3.39
N ARG A 323 17.60 -1.29 3.92
CA ARG A 323 16.71 -2.43 3.60
C ARG A 323 15.29 -2.21 4.10
N THR A 324 15.09 -1.61 5.28
CA THR A 324 13.76 -1.23 5.76
C THR A 324 13.08 -0.24 4.80
N ARG A 325 13.82 0.74 4.25
CA ARG A 325 13.30 1.67 3.24
C ARG A 325 12.90 0.94 1.95
N LEU A 326 13.75 0.06 1.44
CA LEU A 326 13.46 -0.70 0.23
C LEU A 326 12.25 -1.63 0.41
N SER A 327 12.13 -2.27 1.57
CA SER A 327 10.98 -3.09 1.91
C SER A 327 9.69 -2.25 1.93
N ASN A 328 9.72 -1.01 2.46
CA ASN A 328 8.58 -0.09 2.38
C ASN A 328 8.15 0.25 0.96
N ILE A 329 9.12 0.51 0.07
CA ILE A 329 8.85 0.79 -1.34
C ILE A 329 8.22 -0.43 -2.03
N VAL A 330 8.72 -1.64 -1.76
CA VAL A 330 8.12 -2.89 -2.26
C VAL A 330 6.69 -3.07 -1.77
N GLN A 331 6.41 -2.75 -0.51
CA GLN A 331 5.06 -2.89 0.03
C GLN A 331 4.06 -1.88 -0.55
N LEU A 332 4.50 -0.66 -0.85
CA LEU A 332 3.65 0.27 -1.60
C LEU A 332 3.35 -0.24 -3.01
N ALA A 333 4.35 -0.83 -3.68
CA ALA A 333 4.11 -1.50 -4.95
C ALA A 333 3.07 -2.62 -4.79
N ASN A 334 3.25 -3.51 -3.81
CA ASN A 334 2.28 -4.57 -3.53
C ASN A 334 0.86 -4.06 -3.30
N SER A 335 0.68 -2.96 -2.55
CA SER A 335 -0.64 -2.34 -2.39
C SER A 335 -1.22 -1.89 -3.73
N ALA A 336 -0.44 -1.24 -4.61
CA ALA A 336 -0.91 -0.81 -5.93
C ALA A 336 -1.32 -2.00 -6.83
N TYR A 337 -0.51 -3.06 -6.87
CA TYR A 337 -0.78 -4.27 -7.66
C TYR A 337 -2.01 -5.03 -7.15
N SER A 338 -2.11 -5.19 -5.83
CA SER A 338 -3.21 -5.88 -5.16
C SER A 338 -4.53 -5.12 -5.30
N ASN A 339 -4.52 -3.80 -5.06
CA ASN A 339 -5.72 -2.95 -5.18
C ASN A 339 -6.22 -2.85 -6.62
N SER A 340 -5.35 -3.10 -7.61
CA SER A 340 -5.70 -3.12 -9.02
C SER A 340 -6.18 -4.48 -9.53
N GLY A 341 -6.24 -5.51 -8.67
CA GLY A 341 -6.70 -6.84 -9.07
C GLY A 341 -5.77 -7.57 -10.04
N THR A 342 -4.47 -7.31 -9.98
CA THR A 342 -3.48 -8.01 -10.84
C THR A 342 -3.20 -9.44 -10.37
N GLY A 343 -3.41 -9.73 -9.08
CA GLY A 343 -3.04 -11.00 -8.46
C GLY A 343 -1.57 -11.13 -8.09
N VAL A 344 -0.76 -10.09 -8.32
CA VAL A 344 0.68 -10.10 -8.09
C VAL A 344 1.01 -9.65 -6.67
N ALA A 345 1.88 -10.42 -6.01
CA ALA A 345 2.64 -9.98 -4.84
C ALA A 345 4.14 -10.15 -5.10
N PHE A 346 4.90 -9.09 -4.86
CA PHE A 346 6.34 -9.10 -4.90
C PHE A 346 6.92 -9.49 -3.54
N LYS A 347 7.91 -10.39 -3.56
CA LYS A 347 8.60 -10.85 -2.36
C LYS A 347 10.10 -10.78 -2.55
N ILE A 348 10.80 -10.18 -1.59
CA ILE A 348 12.26 -10.06 -1.63
C ILE A 348 12.87 -11.40 -1.22
N VAL A 349 13.75 -11.95 -2.05
CA VAL A 349 14.41 -13.25 -1.80
C VAL A 349 15.92 -13.14 -1.66
N GLY A 350 16.48 -11.96 -1.85
CA GLY A 350 17.89 -11.73 -1.68
C GLY A 350 18.25 -10.26 -1.72
N TRP A 351 19.38 -9.95 -1.08
CA TRP A 351 19.95 -8.63 -0.97
C TRP A 351 21.41 -8.67 -1.42
N ALA A 352 21.85 -7.67 -2.19
CA ALA A 352 23.28 -7.48 -2.44
C ALA A 352 23.65 -5.99 -2.44
N LYS A 353 24.59 -5.63 -1.56
CA LYS A 353 25.29 -4.35 -1.67
C LYS A 353 26.31 -4.46 -2.80
N VAL A 354 26.11 -3.68 -3.86
CA VAL A 354 26.99 -3.68 -5.04
C VAL A 354 27.92 -2.47 -4.91
N ALA A 355 29.22 -2.64 -5.14
CA ALA A 355 30.22 -1.56 -5.09
C ALA A 355 30.15 -0.63 -6.33
N GLN A 356 28.94 -0.29 -6.74
CA GLN A 356 28.62 0.56 -7.88
C GLN A 356 28.64 2.02 -7.44
N ALA A 357 29.42 2.85 -8.14
CA ALA A 357 29.39 4.29 -7.98
C ALA A 357 28.08 4.87 -8.53
N ASP A 358 27.68 6.04 -8.02
CA ASP A 358 26.49 6.73 -8.48
C ASP A 358 26.57 7.04 -9.98
N ALA A 359 25.56 6.58 -10.71
CA ALA A 359 25.38 6.85 -12.14
C ALA A 359 23.88 6.91 -12.44
N THR A 360 23.51 7.41 -13.62
CA THR A 360 22.10 7.46 -14.02
C THR A 360 21.55 6.06 -14.27
N PRO A 361 20.23 5.84 -14.14
CA PRO A 361 19.60 4.56 -14.48
C PRO A 361 19.95 4.03 -15.88
N GLN A 362 20.18 4.92 -16.85
CA GLN A 362 20.59 4.61 -18.23
C GLN A 362 21.98 3.97 -18.33
N VAL A 363 22.86 4.23 -17.37
CA VAL A 363 24.18 3.58 -17.28
C VAL A 363 24.08 2.28 -16.48
N ILE A 364 23.31 2.30 -15.39
CA ILE A 364 23.20 1.16 -14.47
C ILE A 364 22.47 -0.03 -15.09
N LEU A 365 21.31 0.21 -15.70
CA LEU A 365 20.44 -0.85 -16.20
C LEU A 365 21.14 -1.79 -17.21
N PRO A 366 21.80 -1.29 -18.28
CA PRO A 366 22.53 -2.16 -19.20
C PRO A 366 23.74 -2.84 -18.57
N ALA A 367 24.47 -2.18 -17.66
CA ALA A 367 25.60 -2.80 -16.96
C ALA A 367 25.15 -3.98 -16.07
N MET A 368 24.00 -3.82 -15.40
CA MET A 368 23.35 -4.84 -14.60
C MET A 368 22.83 -6.00 -15.47
N ARG A 369 22.21 -5.72 -16.62
CA ARG A 369 21.79 -6.75 -17.60
C ARG A 369 22.97 -7.55 -18.12
N ALA A 370 24.07 -6.88 -18.44
CA ALA A 370 25.28 -7.49 -18.98
C ALA A 370 26.14 -8.21 -17.91
N ASP A 371 25.75 -8.16 -16.63
CA ASP A 371 26.52 -8.70 -15.50
C ASP A 371 27.99 -8.23 -15.54
N SER A 372 28.18 -6.92 -15.74
CA SER A 372 29.49 -6.30 -16.02
C SER A 372 29.85 -5.22 -15.01
N GLY A 373 31.13 -4.81 -15.00
CA GLY A 373 31.63 -3.81 -14.05
C GLY A 373 31.39 -4.24 -12.60
N ALA A 374 30.80 -3.35 -11.80
CA ALA A 374 30.48 -3.64 -10.40
C ALA A 374 29.38 -4.71 -10.22
N PHE A 375 28.57 -4.97 -11.26
CA PHE A 375 27.49 -5.95 -11.21
C PHE A 375 27.94 -7.38 -11.54
N LYS A 376 29.20 -7.61 -11.89
CA LYS A 376 29.70 -8.95 -12.21
C LYS A 376 29.41 -9.96 -11.09
N GLY A 377 28.73 -11.04 -11.43
CA GLY A 377 28.33 -12.10 -10.49
C GLY A 377 26.97 -11.89 -9.83
N VAL A 378 26.31 -10.74 -10.01
CA VAL A 378 24.97 -10.48 -9.48
C VAL A 378 23.95 -11.44 -10.09
N ALA A 379 24.09 -11.79 -11.38
CA ALA A 379 23.23 -12.79 -12.01
C ALA A 379 23.31 -14.16 -11.30
N ALA A 380 24.49 -14.57 -10.83
CA ALA A 380 24.66 -15.82 -10.09
C ALA A 380 24.02 -15.76 -8.69
N LEU A 381 24.16 -14.63 -7.99
CA LEU A 381 23.51 -14.39 -6.70
C LEU A 381 21.98 -14.42 -6.83
N LYS A 382 21.44 -13.73 -7.83
CA LYS A 382 20.01 -13.73 -8.16
C LYS A 382 19.47 -15.15 -8.37
N ARG A 383 20.15 -15.96 -9.18
CA ARG A 383 19.76 -17.37 -9.42
C ARG A 383 19.78 -18.19 -8.13
N THR A 384 20.81 -18.03 -7.31
CA THR A 384 20.96 -18.75 -6.03
C THR A 384 19.86 -18.39 -5.04
N ALA A 385 19.52 -17.10 -4.95
CA ALA A 385 18.43 -16.59 -4.13
C ALA A 385 17.04 -16.96 -4.68
N GLY A 386 16.92 -17.29 -5.96
CA GLY A 386 15.64 -17.55 -6.63
C GLY A 386 14.89 -16.30 -7.07
N GLY A 387 15.60 -15.21 -7.36
CA GLY A 387 15.00 -13.94 -7.82
C GLY A 387 14.53 -14.00 -9.27
N ALA A 388 13.32 -13.50 -9.55
CA ALA A 388 12.77 -13.33 -10.89
C ALA A 388 13.25 -12.01 -11.53
N ILE A 389 13.25 -10.92 -10.77
CA ILE A 389 13.66 -9.58 -11.22
C ILE A 389 14.82 -9.07 -10.36
N THR A 390 15.85 -8.51 -10.99
CA THR A 390 16.92 -7.80 -10.27
C THR A 390 16.61 -6.30 -10.26
N VAL A 391 16.60 -5.70 -9.08
CA VAL A 391 16.30 -4.26 -8.92
C VAL A 391 17.50 -3.58 -8.26
N PHE A 392 17.96 -2.45 -8.80
CA PHE A 392 19.03 -1.64 -8.20
C PHE A 392 18.50 -0.31 -7.68
N PHE A 393 18.94 0.09 -6.48
CA PHE A 393 18.64 1.41 -5.91
C PHE A 393 19.91 2.24 -5.64
N ALA A 394 19.85 3.49 -6.10
CA ALA A 394 20.80 4.55 -5.79
C ALA A 394 20.09 5.71 -5.06
N PRO A 395 20.82 6.57 -4.33
CA PRO A 395 20.26 7.81 -3.81
C PRO A 395 19.89 8.75 -4.95
N PHE A 396 18.81 9.51 -4.81
CA PHE A 396 18.51 10.60 -5.74
C PHE A 396 19.39 11.82 -5.40
N ASN A 397 20.33 12.16 -6.28
CA ASN A 397 21.36 13.18 -6.07
C ASN A 397 21.79 13.82 -7.41
N PRO A 398 22.68 14.84 -7.42
CA PRO A 398 23.08 15.55 -8.65
C PRO A 398 23.72 14.69 -9.76
N THR A 399 24.21 13.49 -9.43
CA THR A 399 24.78 12.55 -10.41
C THR A 399 23.70 11.63 -10.95
N THR A 400 22.90 11.00 -10.07
CA THR A 400 21.88 10.03 -10.46
C THR A 400 20.67 10.66 -11.13
N SER A 401 20.42 11.95 -10.88
CA SER A 401 19.29 12.72 -11.44
C SER A 401 19.55 13.35 -12.80
N ARG A 402 20.75 13.21 -13.39
CA ARG A 402 21.12 13.89 -14.65
C ARG A 402 20.25 13.56 -15.85
N SER A 403 19.57 12.41 -15.83
CA SER A 403 18.63 11.99 -16.87
C SER A 403 17.18 12.39 -16.62
N SER A 404 16.92 13.17 -15.56
CA SER A 404 15.57 13.64 -15.19
C SER A 404 14.56 12.51 -15.02
N THR A 405 15.02 11.32 -14.58
CA THR A 405 14.16 10.19 -14.24
C THR A 405 14.46 9.64 -12.84
N CYS A 406 13.44 9.02 -12.25
CA CYS A 406 13.53 8.27 -11.01
C CYS A 406 13.78 6.77 -11.21
N GLY A 407 13.62 6.28 -12.44
CA GLY A 407 13.83 4.87 -12.75
C GLY A 407 14.05 4.61 -14.22
N LEU A 408 14.43 3.38 -14.54
CA LEU A 408 14.45 2.83 -15.88
C LEU A 408 14.28 1.32 -15.80
N ALA A 409 13.40 0.78 -16.63
CA ALA A 409 13.21 -0.65 -16.80
C ALA A 409 12.97 -1.03 -18.26
N TYR A 410 13.23 -2.29 -18.57
CA TYR A 410 12.93 -2.84 -19.90
C TYR A 410 11.44 -3.16 -20.06
N VAL A 411 10.92 -2.92 -21.26
CA VAL A 411 9.56 -3.33 -21.67
C VAL A 411 9.63 -4.51 -22.64
N PRO A 412 9.78 -5.76 -22.15
CA PRO A 412 9.74 -6.93 -23.03
C PRO A 412 8.42 -6.98 -23.81
N GLY A 413 8.49 -7.42 -25.07
CA GLY A 413 7.36 -7.47 -26.00
C GLY A 413 6.82 -6.10 -26.43
N GLY A 414 7.50 -5.00 -26.09
CA GLY A 414 7.11 -3.64 -26.48
C GLY A 414 6.86 -3.48 -27.98
N GLY A 415 6.10 -2.45 -28.34
CA GLY A 415 5.71 -2.22 -29.73
C GLY A 415 4.57 -3.13 -30.20
N ALA A 416 3.77 -3.65 -29.27
CA ALA A 416 2.69 -4.60 -29.53
C ALA A 416 3.19 -5.93 -30.12
N GLY A 417 4.40 -6.37 -29.71
CA GLY A 417 5.01 -7.61 -30.18
C GLY A 417 4.34 -8.90 -29.69
N GLY A 418 3.35 -8.78 -28.79
CA GLY A 418 2.56 -9.89 -28.26
C GLY A 418 3.36 -10.87 -27.40
N MET A 419 2.71 -11.96 -27.00
CA MET A 419 3.32 -12.95 -26.10
C MET A 419 4.53 -13.66 -26.73
N SER A 420 4.61 -13.77 -28.06
CA SER A 420 5.76 -14.38 -28.72
C SER A 420 7.05 -13.59 -28.46
N LEU A 421 7.01 -12.27 -28.72
CA LEU A 421 8.18 -11.41 -28.47
C LEU A 421 8.44 -11.26 -26.97
N PHE A 422 7.38 -11.11 -26.17
CA PHE A 422 7.50 -11.07 -24.72
C PHE A 422 8.24 -12.29 -24.17
N ASN A 423 7.83 -13.51 -24.55
CA ASN A 423 8.45 -14.75 -24.10
C ASN A 423 9.90 -14.88 -24.57
N ALA A 424 10.24 -14.36 -25.76
CA ALA A 424 11.61 -14.35 -26.26
C ALA A 424 12.53 -13.39 -25.47
N GLN A 425 12.00 -12.25 -25.03
CA GLN A 425 12.80 -11.20 -24.38
C GLN A 425 12.86 -11.31 -22.86
N VAL A 426 11.82 -11.87 -22.21
CA VAL A 426 11.63 -11.85 -20.75
C VAL A 426 12.89 -12.33 -19.99
N GLY A 427 13.53 -13.42 -20.42
CA GLY A 427 14.68 -14.00 -19.72
C GLY A 427 15.91 -13.07 -19.65
N SER A 428 15.99 -12.08 -20.54
CA SER A 428 17.09 -11.11 -20.60
C SER A 428 16.69 -9.69 -20.16
N SER A 429 15.43 -9.45 -19.79
CA SER A 429 14.87 -8.11 -19.59
C SER A 429 14.36 -7.84 -18.18
N MET A 430 14.48 -8.79 -17.23
CA MET A 430 13.97 -8.64 -15.86
C MET A 430 14.89 -7.82 -14.94
N PHE A 431 15.00 -6.54 -15.27
CA PHE A 431 15.87 -5.58 -14.59
C PHE A 431 15.17 -4.22 -14.44
N ALA A 432 15.39 -3.56 -13.29
CA ALA A 432 14.98 -2.18 -13.04
C ALA A 432 16.07 -1.43 -12.25
N SER A 433 16.37 -0.20 -12.63
CA SER A 433 17.31 0.69 -11.92
C SER A 433 16.56 1.92 -11.43
N LEU A 434 16.62 2.22 -10.13
CA LEU A 434 15.84 3.29 -9.49
C LEU A 434 16.71 4.21 -8.64
N ASN A 435 16.22 5.43 -8.49
CA ASN A 435 16.71 6.44 -7.56
C ASN A 435 15.66 6.66 -6.46
N ASP A 436 16.09 6.89 -5.22
CA ASP A 436 15.19 7.21 -4.10
C ASP A 436 15.72 8.37 -3.26
N GLY A 437 14.82 9.29 -2.91
CA GLY A 437 15.11 10.48 -2.14
C GLY A 437 14.75 11.77 -2.88
N GLN A 438 15.46 12.84 -2.52
CA GLN A 438 15.20 14.20 -3.00
C GLN A 438 16.52 14.95 -3.17
N SER A 439 16.58 15.83 -4.16
CA SER A 439 17.75 16.64 -4.50
C SER A 439 17.33 17.82 -5.37
N ASN A 440 17.91 19.00 -5.13
CA ASN A 440 17.72 20.21 -5.95
C ASN A 440 16.26 20.60 -6.20
N GLY A 441 15.37 20.44 -5.21
CA GLY A 441 13.95 20.76 -5.36
C GLY A 441 13.15 19.72 -6.17
N TYR A 442 13.72 18.54 -6.41
CA TYR A 442 13.04 17.41 -7.01
C TYR A 442 13.05 16.19 -6.08
N TYR A 443 12.10 15.28 -6.27
CA TYR A 443 12.06 14.01 -5.56
C TYR A 443 11.55 12.87 -6.43
N CYS A 444 11.83 11.65 -5.98
CA CYS A 444 11.25 10.44 -6.55
C CYS A 444 10.03 10.00 -5.76
N GLU A 445 8.92 9.83 -6.47
CA GLU A 445 7.66 9.34 -5.91
C GLU A 445 7.81 7.90 -5.42
N MET A 446 7.11 7.55 -4.36
CA MET A 446 7.19 6.20 -3.82
C MET A 446 6.62 5.14 -4.78
N LEU A 447 5.77 5.55 -5.72
CA LEU A 447 5.21 4.67 -6.76
C LEU A 447 6.20 4.34 -7.90
N SER A 448 7.42 4.88 -7.92
CA SER A 448 8.39 4.62 -9.00
C SER A 448 8.71 3.13 -9.13
N LEU A 449 8.89 2.37 -8.04
CA LEU A 449 9.12 0.92 -8.17
C LEU A 449 7.93 0.19 -8.80
N ALA A 450 6.71 0.57 -8.43
CA ALA A 450 5.51 -0.04 -9.02
C ALA A 450 5.45 0.22 -10.53
N HIS A 451 5.86 1.41 -10.95
CA HIS A 451 5.97 1.82 -12.35
C HIS A 451 7.00 0.98 -13.12
N GLU A 452 8.24 0.90 -12.62
CA GLU A 452 9.31 0.15 -13.29
C GLU A 452 9.00 -1.36 -13.38
N LEU A 453 8.44 -1.95 -12.32
CA LEU A 453 7.97 -3.33 -12.37
C LEU A 453 6.82 -3.51 -13.37
N GLY A 454 6.04 -2.45 -13.60
CA GLY A 454 4.99 -2.40 -14.61
C GLY A 454 5.57 -2.50 -16.01
N HIS A 455 6.69 -1.84 -16.28
CA HIS A 455 7.46 -2.01 -17.52
C HIS A 455 7.97 -3.44 -17.70
N ASN A 456 8.58 -4.04 -16.67
CA ASN A 456 9.04 -5.44 -16.75
C ASN A 456 7.87 -6.42 -17.02
N LEU A 457 6.64 -6.08 -16.60
CA LEU A 457 5.43 -6.84 -16.91
C LEU A 457 4.81 -6.52 -18.27
N GLY A 458 5.47 -5.71 -19.08
CA GLY A 458 5.10 -5.45 -20.47
C GLY A 458 4.18 -4.25 -20.69
N ASN A 459 4.16 -3.29 -19.78
CA ASN A 459 3.31 -2.10 -19.90
C ASN A 459 4.12 -0.89 -20.37
N ALA A 460 3.49 0.00 -21.12
CA ALA A 460 4.03 1.30 -21.48
C ALA A 460 3.33 2.40 -20.68
N HIS A 461 3.80 3.65 -20.84
CA HIS A 461 3.14 4.79 -20.20
C HIS A 461 1.70 5.00 -20.67
N ASP A 462 1.04 6.05 -20.20
CA ASP A 462 -0.14 6.56 -20.90
C ASP A 462 0.19 7.06 -22.31
N LYS A 463 -0.83 7.08 -23.17
CA LYS A 463 -0.67 7.39 -24.60
C LYS A 463 -0.06 8.76 -24.89
N ALA A 464 -0.24 9.75 -24.01
CA ALA A 464 0.33 11.08 -24.21
C ALA A 464 1.83 11.13 -23.89
N ASN A 465 2.33 10.12 -23.18
CA ASN A 465 3.69 10.07 -22.65
C ASN A 465 4.47 8.82 -23.10
N SER A 466 3.96 8.08 -24.10
CA SER A 466 4.67 6.95 -24.69
C SER A 466 4.74 7.05 -26.21
N SER A 467 5.90 6.70 -26.76
CA SER A 467 6.12 6.58 -28.21
C SER A 467 5.70 5.21 -28.77
N PHE A 468 5.49 4.20 -27.92
CA PHE A 468 5.14 2.84 -28.32
C PHE A 468 4.17 2.18 -27.33
N PRO A 469 3.33 1.21 -27.75
CA PRO A 469 2.53 0.39 -26.83
C PRO A 469 3.41 -0.62 -26.09
N GLY A 470 2.94 -1.15 -24.97
CA GLY A 470 3.58 -2.30 -24.33
C GLY A 470 3.43 -3.59 -25.15
N VAL A 471 3.27 -4.73 -24.47
CA VAL A 471 3.15 -6.06 -25.10
C VAL A 471 2.00 -6.15 -26.09
N PHE A 472 0.89 -5.49 -25.79
CA PHE A 472 -0.27 -5.43 -26.64
C PHE A 472 -0.59 -3.98 -27.00
N ALA A 473 -1.35 -3.78 -28.08
CA ALA A 473 -1.79 -2.44 -28.52
C ALA A 473 -2.60 -1.66 -27.46
N TYR A 474 -3.13 -2.35 -26.43
CA TYR A 474 -3.85 -1.74 -25.31
C TYR A 474 -3.02 -1.59 -24.03
N SER A 475 -1.74 -1.98 -24.01
CA SER A 475 -0.86 -2.00 -22.83
C SER A 475 -0.35 -0.60 -22.43
N TYR A 476 -1.24 0.38 -22.37
CA TYR A 476 -0.97 1.76 -21.96
C TYR A 476 -1.56 2.07 -20.59
N GLY A 477 -0.84 2.88 -19.82
CA GLY A 477 -1.39 3.59 -18.68
C GLY A 477 -2.52 4.56 -19.06
N LYS A 478 -3.16 5.15 -18.05
CA LYS A 478 -4.20 6.15 -18.22
C LYS A 478 -4.06 7.28 -17.21
N GLY A 479 -4.38 8.49 -17.65
CA GLY A 479 -4.71 9.59 -16.76
C GLY A 479 -5.68 10.57 -17.40
N LEU A 480 -6.22 11.45 -16.56
CA LEU A 480 -7.01 12.64 -16.91
C LEU A 480 -6.49 13.79 -16.06
N SER A 481 -5.96 14.84 -16.73
CA SER A 481 -5.31 15.96 -16.05
C SER A 481 -6.21 16.61 -14.99
N GLY A 482 -5.66 16.84 -13.80
CA GLY A 482 -6.37 17.39 -12.66
C GLY A 482 -7.25 16.39 -11.90
N GLN A 483 -7.54 15.22 -12.49
CA GLN A 483 -8.41 14.21 -11.89
C GLN A 483 -7.64 13.00 -11.36
N PHE A 484 -6.87 12.31 -12.22
CA PHE A 484 -6.06 11.17 -11.82
C PHE A 484 -4.97 10.83 -12.87
N GLY A 485 -3.94 10.11 -12.44
CA GLY A 485 -3.01 9.36 -13.27
C GLY A 485 -2.71 8.03 -12.60
N THR A 486 -2.96 6.94 -13.33
CA THR A 486 -2.62 5.57 -12.86
C THR A 486 -1.11 5.39 -12.73
N VAL A 487 -0.68 4.27 -12.14
CA VAL A 487 0.74 3.98 -11.89
C VAL A 487 1.61 4.08 -13.15
N MET A 488 1.08 3.82 -14.35
CA MET A 488 1.83 3.97 -15.61
C MET A 488 1.67 5.36 -16.28
N SER A 489 1.11 6.38 -15.60
CA SER A 489 0.81 7.68 -16.25
C SER A 489 1.51 8.89 -15.64
N TYR A 490 2.16 9.74 -16.42
CA TYR A 490 2.77 10.99 -15.91
C TYR A 490 1.77 12.10 -15.57
N ILE A 491 0.49 11.84 -15.75
CA ILE A 491 -0.59 12.76 -15.43
C ILE A 491 -0.81 12.80 -13.92
N SER A 492 -1.17 13.98 -13.40
CA SER A 492 -1.38 14.21 -11.97
C SER A 492 -2.80 14.69 -11.67
N PRO A 493 -3.34 14.42 -10.46
CA PRO A 493 -2.70 13.73 -9.33
C PRO A 493 -2.55 12.22 -9.57
N ARG A 494 -1.53 11.60 -8.99
CA ARG A 494 -1.29 10.16 -9.15
C ARG A 494 -2.15 9.36 -8.17
N VAL A 495 -2.60 8.18 -8.59
CA VAL A 495 -3.31 7.20 -7.75
C VAL A 495 -2.56 5.88 -7.76
N ALA A 496 -2.60 5.13 -6.65
CA ALA A 496 -1.97 3.82 -6.54
C ALA A 496 -2.82 2.70 -7.17
N LEU A 497 -3.26 2.93 -8.42
CA LEU A 497 -4.01 1.97 -9.22
C LEU A 497 -3.43 1.88 -10.63
N PHE A 498 -3.47 0.69 -11.21
CA PHE A 498 -3.13 0.41 -12.59
C PHE A 498 -4.36 0.56 -13.51
N SER A 499 -4.11 0.87 -14.78
CA SER A 499 -5.17 1.16 -15.75
C SER A 499 -5.99 -0.08 -16.11
N SER A 500 -7.31 0.04 -15.98
CA SER A 500 -8.31 -0.93 -16.43
C SER A 500 -9.67 -0.25 -16.59
N PRO A 501 -10.44 -0.54 -17.67
CA PRO A 501 -11.79 -0.02 -17.82
C PRO A 501 -12.76 -0.51 -16.73
N GLN A 502 -12.39 -1.57 -15.99
CA GLN A 502 -13.25 -2.17 -14.97
C GLN A 502 -12.96 -1.65 -13.56
N LEU A 503 -11.94 -0.80 -13.43
CA LEU A 503 -11.61 -0.11 -12.20
C LEU A 503 -12.07 1.35 -12.27
N THR A 504 -12.26 1.96 -11.12
CA THR A 504 -12.65 3.36 -10.97
C THR A 504 -11.53 4.13 -10.29
N CYS A 505 -11.11 5.26 -10.89
CA CYS A 505 -9.99 6.07 -10.39
C CYS A 505 -10.42 7.42 -9.82
N THR A 506 -11.66 7.81 -10.06
CA THR A 506 -12.22 9.03 -9.48
C THR A 506 -13.56 8.76 -8.87
N ALA A 507 -13.97 9.75 -8.11
CA ALA A 507 -15.21 9.73 -7.41
C ALA A 507 -16.47 9.85 -8.30
N THR A 508 -16.31 10.24 -9.56
CA THR A 508 -17.38 10.26 -10.58
C THR A 508 -17.36 9.02 -11.46
N LYS A 509 -16.76 7.92 -10.96
CA LYS A 509 -16.51 6.69 -11.69
C LYS A 509 -15.68 6.81 -12.95
N GLN A 510 -14.82 7.82 -13.07
CA GLN A 510 -13.98 7.85 -14.26
C GLN A 510 -13.20 6.53 -14.31
N PRO A 511 -13.39 5.73 -15.38
CA PRO A 511 -12.72 4.46 -15.48
C PRO A 511 -11.23 4.69 -15.37
N CYS A 512 -10.54 3.83 -14.62
CA CYS A 512 -9.09 3.88 -14.52
C CYS A 512 -8.41 3.63 -15.86
N GLY A 513 -9.13 3.17 -16.89
CA GLY A 513 -8.61 2.84 -18.20
C GLY A 513 -9.69 2.78 -19.27
N THR A 514 -9.29 2.45 -20.48
CA THR A 514 -10.18 2.23 -21.63
C THR A 514 -9.90 0.84 -22.22
N SER A 515 -10.63 0.44 -23.25
CA SER A 515 -10.28 -0.78 -24.02
C SER A 515 -8.88 -0.72 -24.63
N THR A 516 -8.29 0.47 -24.75
CA THR A 516 -6.95 0.71 -25.32
C THR A 516 -5.91 1.15 -24.29
N GLU A 517 -6.30 1.23 -23.02
CA GLU A 517 -5.46 1.61 -21.88
C GLU A 517 -5.78 0.63 -20.74
N ASN A 518 -5.31 -0.61 -20.84
CA ASN A 518 -5.65 -1.72 -19.95
C ASN A 518 -4.42 -2.56 -19.59
N VAL A 519 -3.57 -2.00 -18.72
CA VAL A 519 -2.36 -2.68 -18.24
C VAL A 519 -2.69 -3.83 -17.28
N VAL A 520 -3.83 -3.81 -16.58
CA VAL A 520 -4.24 -4.94 -15.72
C VAL A 520 -4.45 -6.20 -16.56
N ALA A 521 -5.14 -6.09 -17.71
CA ALA A 521 -5.29 -7.23 -18.63
C ALA A 521 -3.94 -7.72 -19.18
N THR A 522 -3.00 -6.81 -19.42
CA THR A 522 -1.62 -7.17 -19.83
C THR A 522 -0.95 -8.00 -18.75
N MET A 523 -0.95 -7.52 -17.51
CA MET A 523 -0.32 -8.20 -16.37
C MET A 523 -0.95 -9.56 -16.05
N LEU A 524 -2.28 -9.70 -16.19
CA LEU A 524 -2.94 -11.00 -16.01
C LEU A 524 -2.43 -12.07 -16.99
N GLN A 525 -1.93 -11.66 -18.16
CA GLN A 525 -1.33 -12.57 -19.15
C GLN A 525 0.17 -12.76 -18.95
N THR A 526 0.90 -11.73 -18.52
CA THR A 526 2.38 -11.77 -18.46
C THR A 526 2.93 -12.22 -17.10
N LYS A 527 2.17 -12.07 -16.00
CA LYS A 527 2.66 -12.30 -14.63
C LYS A 527 3.23 -13.70 -14.39
N ALA A 528 2.61 -14.74 -14.97
CA ALA A 528 3.06 -16.12 -14.79
C ALA A 528 4.42 -16.36 -15.46
N THR A 529 4.61 -15.80 -16.67
CA THR A 529 5.87 -15.88 -17.41
C THR A 529 7.01 -15.16 -16.67
N VAL A 530 6.72 -14.00 -16.06
CA VAL A 530 7.70 -13.28 -15.24
C VAL A 530 8.01 -14.04 -13.95
N ALA A 531 6.99 -14.55 -13.25
CA ALA A 531 7.19 -15.34 -12.03
C ALA A 531 8.07 -16.58 -12.27
N ALA A 532 7.93 -17.22 -13.44
CA ALA A 532 8.74 -18.37 -13.84
C ALA A 532 10.24 -18.08 -14.00
N GLN A 533 10.66 -16.80 -14.02
CA GLN A 533 12.08 -16.42 -14.03
C GLN A 533 12.76 -16.56 -12.65
N GLY A 534 11.98 -16.82 -11.60
CA GLY A 534 12.46 -17.00 -10.23
C GLY A 534 11.89 -18.25 -9.59
N ASN A 535 12.01 -18.34 -8.26
CA ASN A 535 11.49 -19.45 -7.48
C ASN A 535 10.67 -18.94 -6.30
N ALA A 536 9.34 -18.97 -6.45
CA ALA A 536 8.41 -18.50 -5.43
C ALA A 536 8.53 -19.25 -4.08
N SER A 537 9.00 -20.51 -4.07
CA SER A 537 9.21 -21.24 -2.80
C SER A 537 10.28 -20.62 -1.91
N LYS A 538 11.17 -19.80 -2.48
CA LYS A 538 12.18 -19.03 -1.74
C LYS A 538 11.61 -17.77 -1.07
N ALA A 539 10.38 -17.36 -1.40
CA ALA A 539 9.74 -16.18 -0.83
C ALA A 539 9.31 -16.34 0.63
N SER A 540 9.21 -17.57 1.12
CA SER A 540 8.75 -17.88 2.49
C SER A 540 9.88 -18.16 3.47
N VAL A 541 11.14 -18.01 3.04
CA VAL A 541 12.31 -18.30 3.87
C VAL A 541 13.16 -17.03 3.94
N SER A 542 13.78 -16.77 5.10
CA SER A 542 14.76 -15.70 5.21
C SER A 542 15.84 -15.85 4.14
N THR A 543 16.42 -14.72 3.72
CA THR A 543 17.51 -14.68 2.74
C THR A 543 18.77 -15.44 3.18
N ASP A 544 18.91 -15.74 4.48
CA ASP A 544 19.98 -16.57 5.06
C ASP A 544 19.56 -18.02 5.38
N GLY A 545 18.34 -18.44 5.01
CA GLY A 545 17.82 -19.79 5.27
C GLY A 545 17.31 -20.03 6.70
N SER A 546 17.34 -19.01 7.56
CA SER A 546 16.78 -19.07 8.91
C SER A 546 15.28 -18.77 8.95
N THR A 547 14.67 -18.90 10.13
CA THR A 547 13.35 -18.35 10.40
C THR A 547 13.46 -17.16 11.32
N VAL A 548 12.73 -16.11 11.01
CA VAL A 548 12.72 -14.89 11.82
C VAL A 548 11.62 -14.95 12.88
N VAL A 549 11.97 -14.50 14.09
CA VAL A 549 11.01 -14.21 15.16
C VAL A 549 11.14 -12.76 15.56
N ALA A 550 10.05 -12.01 15.58
CA ALA A 550 10.09 -10.61 15.96
C ALA A 550 9.02 -10.26 16.99
N GLY A 551 9.39 -9.47 17.99
CA GLY A 551 8.49 -9.00 19.03
C GLY A 551 8.85 -7.60 19.50
N TRP A 552 8.27 -7.18 20.62
CA TRP A 552 8.38 -5.78 21.07
C TRP A 552 8.95 -5.67 22.48
N LEU A 553 9.84 -4.69 22.65
CA LEU A 553 10.22 -4.11 23.93
C LEU A 553 9.40 -2.84 24.14
N LEU A 554 8.60 -2.81 25.19
CA LEU A 554 7.64 -1.76 25.49
C LEU A 554 7.87 -1.20 26.89
N ASN A 555 7.61 0.08 27.10
CA ASN A 555 7.42 0.63 28.43
C ASN A 555 6.10 0.12 29.02
N ALA A 556 5.92 0.25 30.34
CA ALA A 556 4.68 -0.13 31.01
C ALA A 556 3.42 0.56 30.46
N ASN A 557 3.55 1.74 29.84
CA ASN A 557 2.46 2.46 29.18
C ASN A 557 2.21 2.02 27.72
N GLY A 558 2.88 0.96 27.25
CA GLY A 558 2.74 0.43 25.89
C GLY A 558 3.53 1.17 24.80
N SER A 559 4.19 2.29 25.12
CA SER A 559 5.08 2.96 24.16
C SER A 559 6.35 2.12 23.92
N PRO A 560 7.01 2.22 22.76
CA PRO A 560 8.27 1.52 22.51
C PRO A 560 9.35 1.82 23.55
N TYR A 561 10.01 0.78 24.07
CA TYR A 561 11.22 0.91 24.88
C TYR A 561 12.43 0.91 23.96
N THR A 562 13.16 2.04 23.93
CA THR A 562 14.30 2.26 23.03
C THR A 562 15.64 2.34 23.77
N GLY A 563 15.63 2.07 25.08
CA GLY A 563 16.85 2.00 25.89
C GLY A 563 17.65 0.72 25.62
N ALA A 564 18.88 0.68 26.11
CA ALA A 564 19.73 -0.49 25.98
C ALA A 564 19.13 -1.70 26.72
N ALA A 565 18.85 -2.77 25.98
CA ALA A 565 18.38 -4.04 26.50
C ALA A 565 19.24 -5.19 25.96
N THR A 566 19.51 -6.18 26.81
CA THR A 566 20.18 -7.42 26.41
C THR A 566 19.14 -8.51 26.21
N LEU A 567 19.18 -9.14 25.04
CA LEU A 567 18.33 -10.27 24.67
C LEU A 567 19.14 -11.55 24.77
N LYS A 568 18.73 -12.47 25.65
CA LYS A 568 19.44 -13.73 25.89
C LYS A 568 18.55 -14.92 25.50
N PRO A 569 18.74 -15.49 24.29
CA PRO A 569 18.09 -16.73 23.92
C PRO A 569 18.70 -17.91 24.68
N THR A 570 17.90 -18.98 24.82
CA THR A 570 18.31 -20.25 25.44
C THR A 570 19.29 -21.05 24.59
N ASP A 571 19.20 -20.94 23.26
CA ASP A 571 20.14 -21.56 22.32
C ASP A 571 21.15 -20.52 21.82
N SER A 572 22.44 -20.83 21.96
CA SER A 572 23.54 -19.92 21.62
C SER A 572 23.70 -19.67 20.12
N ARG A 573 23.04 -20.45 19.26
CA ARG A 573 23.02 -20.26 17.80
C ARG A 573 21.98 -19.25 17.36
N VAL A 574 20.98 -18.97 18.21
CA VAL A 574 19.99 -17.92 17.96
C VAL A 574 20.65 -16.56 18.16
N ARG A 575 20.41 -15.64 17.22
CA ARG A 575 20.91 -14.26 17.28
C ARG A 575 19.72 -13.34 17.40
N CYS A 576 19.68 -12.54 18.46
CA CYS A 576 18.63 -11.55 18.66
C CYS A 576 19.24 -10.16 18.77
N SER A 577 18.57 -9.17 18.18
CA SER A 577 18.90 -7.76 18.33
C SER A 577 17.62 -6.97 18.59
N ALA A 578 17.74 -5.88 19.34
CA ALA A 578 16.72 -4.85 19.43
C ALA A 578 17.35 -3.53 19.00
N GLY A 579 16.55 -2.71 18.32
CA GLY A 579 17.00 -1.41 17.84
C GLY A 579 16.23 -0.26 18.44
N THR A 580 16.34 0.89 17.79
CA THR A 580 15.75 2.17 18.25
C THR A 580 14.23 2.27 18.12
N THR A 581 13.54 1.30 17.51
CA THR A 581 12.08 1.31 17.37
C THR A 581 11.37 0.53 18.48
N GLY A 582 12.11 -0.14 19.36
CA GLY A 582 11.58 -1.10 20.32
C GLY A 582 11.20 -2.45 19.71
N LEU A 583 11.28 -2.62 18.39
CA LEU A 583 11.21 -3.92 17.75
C LEU A 583 12.50 -4.69 18.05
N TYR A 584 12.35 -5.95 18.47
CA TYR A 584 13.43 -6.92 18.47
C TYR A 584 13.19 -7.98 17.41
N VAL A 585 14.28 -8.47 16.83
CA VAL A 585 14.28 -9.50 15.80
C VAL A 585 15.29 -10.57 16.19
N CYS A 586 14.89 -11.83 16.07
CA CYS A 586 15.71 -13.00 16.30
C CYS A 586 15.79 -13.85 15.02
N THR A 587 17.00 -14.26 14.66
CA THR A 587 17.29 -15.20 13.59
C THR A 587 17.44 -16.60 14.19
N VAL A 588 16.59 -17.53 13.76
CA VAL A 588 16.54 -18.90 14.29
C VAL A 588 17.02 -19.91 13.22
N PRO A 589 18.23 -20.48 13.35
CA PRO A 589 18.78 -21.43 12.38
C PRO A 589 17.94 -22.71 12.27
N SER A 590 17.95 -23.36 11.11
CA SER A 590 17.09 -24.52 10.76
C SER A 590 17.05 -25.66 11.79
N ALA A 591 18.13 -25.85 12.57
CA ALA A 591 18.24 -26.90 13.57
C ALA A 591 17.52 -26.63 14.91
N VAL A 592 16.86 -25.48 15.10
CA VAL A 592 16.32 -25.04 16.40
C VAL A 592 14.79 -24.83 16.35
N SER A 593 13.96 -25.77 16.81
CA SER A 593 12.50 -25.61 16.72
C SER A 593 11.83 -24.86 17.88
N ALA A 594 12.51 -24.72 19.02
CA ALA A 594 11.98 -24.04 20.21
C ALA A 594 13.04 -23.14 20.83
N VAL A 595 12.63 -21.93 21.20
CA VAL A 595 13.51 -20.93 21.83
C VAL A 595 12.75 -20.24 22.93
N SER A 596 13.35 -20.20 24.13
CA SER A 596 13.00 -19.22 25.16
C SER A 596 13.97 -18.05 25.13
N LEU A 597 13.44 -16.86 25.39
CA LEU A 597 14.13 -15.58 25.33
C LEU A 597 13.89 -14.81 26.63
N SER A 598 14.97 -14.42 27.28
CA SER A 598 14.91 -13.49 28.42
C SER A 598 15.46 -12.12 28.03
N VAL A 599 14.90 -11.07 28.60
CA VAL A 599 15.34 -9.68 28.37
C VAL A 599 15.76 -9.06 29.70
N THR A 600 16.89 -8.35 29.68
CA THR A 600 17.37 -7.58 30.84
C THR A 600 17.72 -6.16 30.40
N ALA A 601 17.33 -5.16 31.19
CA ALA A 601 17.74 -3.76 31.00
C ALA A 601 18.05 -3.11 32.34
N ALA A 602 19.06 -2.24 32.37
CA ALA A 602 19.56 -1.64 33.60
C ALA A 602 18.46 -0.80 34.30
N GLY A 603 18.25 -1.05 35.59
CA GLY A 603 17.24 -0.35 36.40
C GLY A 603 15.78 -0.67 36.03
N LYS A 604 15.54 -1.73 35.25
CA LYS A 604 14.20 -2.14 34.81
C LYS A 604 13.82 -3.53 35.32
N VAL A 605 12.54 -3.72 35.57
CA VAL A 605 11.90 -5.02 35.74
C VAL A 605 11.18 -5.36 34.43
N VAL A 606 11.29 -6.61 33.98
CA VAL A 606 10.75 -7.07 32.70
C VAL A 606 9.61 -8.07 32.93
N ALA A 607 8.48 -7.85 32.26
CA ALA A 607 7.32 -8.73 32.28
C ALA A 607 6.86 -9.08 30.84
N PRO A 608 6.68 -10.36 30.48
CA PRO A 608 7.07 -11.54 31.27
C PRO A 608 8.60 -11.62 31.41
N SER A 609 9.10 -12.35 32.43
CA SER A 609 10.55 -12.53 32.62
C SER A 609 11.20 -13.41 31.54
N VAL A 610 10.40 -14.28 30.92
CA VAL A 610 10.79 -15.15 29.81
C VAL A 610 9.65 -15.20 28.80
N GLY A 611 9.97 -15.04 27.52
CA GLY A 611 9.11 -15.36 26.39
C GLY A 611 9.53 -16.70 25.78
N SER A 612 8.59 -17.47 25.23
CA SER A 612 8.90 -18.70 24.50
C SER A 612 8.17 -18.73 23.18
N PHE A 613 8.83 -19.24 22.15
CA PHE A 613 8.25 -19.37 20.81
C PHE A 613 8.73 -20.66 20.14
N THR A 614 7.87 -21.19 19.28
CA THR A 614 8.13 -22.38 18.46
C THR A 614 8.13 -22.01 17.00
N VAL A 615 9.10 -22.55 16.27
CA VAL A 615 9.21 -22.39 14.81
C VAL A 615 8.70 -23.66 14.15
N ASP A 616 7.63 -23.53 13.35
CA ASP A 616 7.17 -24.61 12.49
C ASP A 616 8.13 -24.78 11.31
N ARG A 617 8.88 -25.89 11.31
CA ARG A 617 9.89 -26.20 10.30
C ARG A 617 9.32 -26.70 8.99
N SER A 618 8.04 -27.07 8.96
CA SER A 618 7.38 -27.47 7.72
C SER A 618 7.05 -26.25 6.86
N SER A 619 6.69 -25.13 7.49
CA SER A 619 6.31 -23.89 6.81
C SER A 619 7.42 -22.84 6.79
N ASN A 620 8.34 -22.86 7.76
CA ASN A 620 9.41 -21.87 8.00
C ASN A 620 8.93 -20.41 8.02
N GLN A 621 7.65 -20.19 8.33
CA GLN A 621 7.06 -18.85 8.35
C GLN A 621 7.59 -18.02 9.53
N PRO A 622 7.70 -16.69 9.37
CA PRO A 622 8.06 -15.80 10.45
C PRO A 622 7.10 -15.93 11.64
N VAL A 623 7.65 -15.82 12.85
CA VAL A 623 6.89 -15.99 14.10
C VAL A 623 6.77 -14.65 14.83
N ILE A 624 5.55 -14.32 15.27
CA ILE A 624 5.33 -13.20 16.16
C ILE A 624 5.79 -13.61 17.57
N GLY A 625 6.84 -12.95 18.05
CA GLY A 625 7.45 -13.18 19.36
C GLY A 625 6.71 -12.49 20.51
N THR A 626 7.16 -12.80 21.73
CA THR A 626 6.63 -12.24 22.98
C THR A 626 6.82 -10.73 23.06
N ARG A 627 5.86 -10.04 23.68
CA ARG A 627 6.01 -8.63 24.05
C ARG A 627 6.57 -8.55 25.47
N PHE A 628 7.65 -7.80 25.65
CA PHE A 628 8.27 -7.55 26.94
C PHE A 628 7.98 -6.12 27.38
N TYR A 629 7.43 -5.97 28.58
CA TYR A 629 7.13 -4.69 29.21
C TYR A 629 8.20 -4.39 30.26
N LEU A 630 8.86 -3.26 30.11
CA LEU A 630 9.94 -2.78 30.96
C LEU A 630 9.42 -1.64 31.84
N SER A 631 9.37 -1.88 33.15
CA SER A 631 8.98 -0.90 34.17
C SER A 631 10.17 -0.52 35.04
N ALA A 632 10.10 0.62 35.74
CA ALA A 632 11.14 0.98 36.70
C ALA A 632 11.21 -0.07 37.82
N ALA A 633 12.41 -0.46 38.22
CA ALA A 633 12.58 -1.29 39.40
C ALA A 633 12.06 -0.53 40.64
N PRO A 634 11.40 -1.22 41.60
CA PRO A 634 11.01 -0.59 42.85
C PRO A 634 12.25 0.01 43.51
N THR A 635 12.21 1.30 43.83
CA THR A 635 13.22 1.89 44.71
C THR A 635 13.06 1.23 46.07
N THR A 636 14.07 0.49 46.53
CA THR A 636 14.14 0.06 47.92
C THR A 636 14.12 1.32 48.77
N ALA A 637 13.00 1.60 49.43
CA ALA A 637 12.93 2.67 50.42
C ALA A 637 14.05 2.39 51.43
N ALA A 638 15.03 3.29 51.50
CA ALA A 638 16.02 3.24 52.56
C ALA A 638 15.23 3.25 53.87
N SER A 639 15.28 2.13 54.60
CA SER A 639 14.73 2.07 55.95
C SER A 639 15.51 3.10 56.75
N THR A 640 14.90 4.26 57.00
CA THR A 640 15.33 5.18 58.03
C THR A 640 15.03 4.50 59.36
N ALA A 641 15.90 3.58 59.75
CA ALA A 641 16.01 3.14 61.12
C ALA A 641 16.46 4.36 61.94
N LYS A 642 15.49 5.12 62.44
CA LYS A 642 15.71 6.01 63.57
C LYS A 642 16.19 5.14 64.73
N LYS A 643 17.45 5.30 65.12
CA LYS A 643 17.90 5.02 66.48
C LYS A 643 17.89 6.33 67.25
#